data_AF-D8PBW6-F1
#
_entry.id   AF-D8PBW6-F1
#
_cell.length_a   1.000
_cell.length_b   1.000
_cell.length_c   1.000
_cell.angle_alpha   90.00
_cell.angle_beta   90.00
_cell.angle_gamma   90.00
#
_symmetry.space_group_name_H-M   'P 1'
#
loop_
_entity.id
_entity.type
_entity.pdbx_description
1 polymer ?
#
loop_
_entity_poly.entity_id
_entity_poly.type
_entity_poly.pdbx_seq_one_letter_code
_entity_poly.pdbx_strand_id
1 'polypeptide(L)'
;MSKHIATRNESESVIGLLGQETGRQSSVTDRKKTSDAWSLSVAERRASRRLDTRISTLLHFQDHAWRGQTKSLSVGGLSMEFAEDIPAMLNQQIVFSLKPGTEQPDSAGIVCGIRVSESVLDSGRTKRGVILAVQFVRLSPGDEQVVAMWMSEGRARPKGLHLVAALIAQESEEALIDTEARQPVVSQTARPRVARVPECPRQERRRHQRITVGLSTEVSLRLGGGGRVLPGALTTDLTSNGACVCLSAEEDLLGSELELRWVSPSVAQRVSSASMPFVGCSVVGEVVWTRPGEAGALSGYRQVGGRTVLAGVRFLPVAKEAEDIIEHLLGQQQGEGVAARAEGPSVISEFSECVRPSGHRIALCHDRPRTDLSDDAPIVVLAPGYGESKRDYVPLAYYLAGNGFHVVRFDNVNHVGESDGLVTQFRLEDMETDLETVLDYVAAQWPGRSIGLVATSLAGRVALKVAGRVPHLGLLALINGIMDVQHTLQAVHQEDLIGEHLAGARKGVVNILGLTIDADRWLEHAVQGGYADLRSTEQDAERLHAPVVLFHAEQDAWVDPSSIEAVGAAMGENLRHSYVVPGALHRLQESPRKARTVYRQIALCCQEELWPARSMARTVEPSHREIGVQNRAERERSKKRRPMGKSDHVAFWQEYLHNFQTIPNVADFWRLMDHVYRLMGDCHHGERILDAGCGNGNLGVFLQLNQAFRQRYARRGDFRSPDYVGVDFVPTALAQAMTNFEQVGAALQGQFYEGLRAYVPMSMRVCRADLESPLPFPDRSFDRVVCNLVIGYVRDPLFTLREYLRVLAPNGRLVISNLKPYADLSAIYRSFVETAQTPDQIEEGRRLLDNSGRIKEREGEGIFHFQYQAELEGLLRAAGVTHPRVYSTFGNQALIAVADKGLANLTVAA
;
A
#
# COMPACT_ATOMS: atom_id res chain seq x y z
N MET A 1 73.49 -10.83 5.23
CA MET A 1 73.60 -10.45 3.81
C MET A 1 72.72 -9.24 3.57
N SER A 2 73.34 -8.08 3.40
CA SER A 2 72.74 -6.86 2.83
C SER A 2 72.45 -7.02 1.34
N LYS A 3 71.48 -6.22 0.84
CA LYS A 3 71.49 -5.40 -0.40
C LYS A 3 70.06 -4.86 -0.60
N HIS A 4 69.73 -3.57 -0.42
CA HIS A 4 69.94 -2.38 -1.30
C HIS A 4 69.59 -2.64 -2.77
N ILE A 5 68.73 -1.84 -3.45
CA ILE A 5 68.92 -0.51 -4.07
C ILE A 5 67.51 -0.07 -4.62
N ALA A 6 66.83 1.05 -4.33
CA ALA A 6 66.98 2.50 -4.65
C ALA A 6 67.00 2.85 -6.18
N THR A 7 66.01 3.56 -6.75
CA THR A 7 66.01 5.00 -7.19
C THR A 7 64.91 5.13 -8.28
N ARG A 8 64.05 6.16 -8.46
CA ARG A 8 64.02 7.65 -8.46
C ARG A 8 63.99 8.25 -9.88
N ASN A 9 63.11 9.26 -10.06
CA ASN A 9 63.09 10.37 -11.06
C ASN A 9 62.66 10.05 -12.51
N GLU A 10 62.12 10.96 -13.34
CA GLU A 10 61.46 12.29 -13.27
C GLU A 10 61.00 12.59 -14.73
N SER A 11 60.00 13.47 -14.89
CA SER A 11 59.71 14.42 -16.00
C SER A 11 60.00 14.06 -17.48
N GLU A 12 59.00 14.25 -18.36
CA GLU A 12 58.94 15.40 -19.29
C GLU A 12 57.72 15.39 -20.24
N SER A 13 57.28 16.59 -20.56
CA SER A 13 56.15 17.00 -21.40
C SER A 13 56.63 17.56 -22.75
N VAL A 14 55.93 17.28 -23.86
CA VAL A 14 56.00 18.03 -25.14
C VAL A 14 54.63 17.86 -25.85
N ILE A 15 53.71 18.83 -25.89
CA ILE A 15 53.53 20.03 -26.75
C ILE A 15 53.32 19.75 -28.26
N GLY A 16 52.16 20.22 -28.76
CA GLY A 16 51.93 20.75 -30.12
C GLY A 16 51.22 19.79 -31.10
N LEU A 17 50.33 20.19 -32.00
CA LEU A 17 49.86 21.51 -32.42
C LEU A 17 48.69 21.33 -33.42
N LEU A 18 47.70 22.22 -33.31
CA LEU A 18 46.80 22.80 -34.32
C LEU A 18 46.55 22.12 -35.69
N GLY A 19 45.26 22.01 -36.02
CA GLY A 19 44.74 21.92 -37.39
C GLY A 19 43.26 22.29 -37.45
N GLN A 20 42.96 23.59 -37.67
CA GLN A 20 41.66 24.08 -38.12
C GLN A 20 41.56 23.89 -39.64
N GLU A 21 40.44 23.36 -40.14
CA GLU A 21 39.91 23.79 -41.44
C GLU A 21 38.38 23.89 -41.42
N THR A 22 37.93 25.02 -41.94
CA THR A 22 36.58 25.56 -42.07
C THR A 22 35.95 25.18 -43.41
N GLY A 23 34.63 24.96 -43.46
CA GLY A 23 33.91 24.81 -44.73
C GLY A 23 32.36 24.72 -44.64
N ARG A 24 31.71 25.89 -44.59
CA ARG A 24 30.33 26.30 -45.01
C ARG A 24 29.22 25.23 -45.20
N GLN A 25 28.16 25.26 -44.39
CA GLN A 25 26.87 25.99 -44.59
C GLN A 25 25.88 25.38 -45.60
N SER A 26 24.78 24.82 -45.09
CA SER A 26 23.41 25.06 -45.61
C SER A 26 22.37 24.81 -44.52
N SER A 27 21.61 25.86 -44.21
CA SER A 27 20.41 25.92 -43.35
C SER A 27 19.28 25.01 -43.83
N VAL A 28 18.38 24.57 -42.92
CA VAL A 28 16.90 24.56 -43.09
C VAL A 28 16.18 24.02 -41.82
N THR A 29 15.43 24.93 -41.19
CA THR A 29 14.15 24.83 -40.44
C THR A 29 13.93 23.91 -39.22
N ASP A 30 13.42 24.56 -38.17
CA ASP A 30 12.66 24.05 -37.03
C ASP A 30 11.78 22.82 -37.32
N ARG A 31 11.96 21.77 -36.51
CA ARG A 31 10.91 20.80 -36.21
C ARG A 31 10.79 20.63 -34.69
N LYS A 32 9.63 21.04 -34.18
CA LYS A 32 9.10 20.85 -32.83
C LYS A 32 9.59 19.55 -32.20
N LYS A 33 10.38 19.65 -31.12
CA LYS A 33 10.69 18.52 -30.25
C LYS A 33 9.43 18.19 -29.43
N THR A 34 8.73 17.15 -29.86
CA THR A 34 7.65 16.50 -29.11
C THR A 34 8.23 15.84 -27.86
N SER A 35 7.99 16.45 -26.71
CA SER A 35 8.32 15.91 -25.39
C SER A 35 7.09 15.20 -24.81
N ASP A 36 7.06 13.86 -24.79
CA ASP A 36 6.12 13.10 -23.95
C ASP A 36 6.61 11.67 -23.60
N ALA A 37 6.07 11.17 -22.48
CA ALA A 37 6.22 9.87 -21.78
C ALA A 37 7.29 9.75 -20.66
N TRP A 38 6.80 9.64 -19.41
CA TRP A 38 7.47 9.67 -18.09
C TRP A 38 7.91 8.29 -17.52
N SER A 39 8.54 8.33 -16.33
CA SER A 39 8.92 7.28 -15.36
C SER A 39 10.18 6.43 -15.61
N LEU A 40 11.30 7.13 -15.75
CA LEU A 40 12.56 6.99 -15.00
C LEU A 40 13.08 8.43 -14.89
N SER A 41 13.97 8.76 -13.96
CA SER A 41 14.61 10.08 -14.02
C SER A 41 15.21 10.26 -15.43
N VAL A 42 15.10 11.46 -16.02
CA VAL A 42 15.79 11.76 -17.30
C VAL A 42 17.30 11.52 -17.16
N ALA A 43 17.82 11.49 -15.91
CA ALA A 43 19.16 11.06 -15.55
C ALA A 43 19.41 9.55 -15.82
N GLU A 44 18.51 8.64 -15.47
CA GLU A 44 18.66 7.20 -15.70
C GLU A 44 18.55 6.79 -17.17
N ARG A 45 17.81 7.51 -18.02
CA ARG A 45 17.81 7.24 -19.47
C ARG A 45 19.17 7.49 -20.13
N ARG A 46 20.07 8.22 -19.46
CA ARG A 46 21.40 8.59 -19.95
C ARG A 46 22.54 7.81 -19.29
N ALA A 47 22.26 6.89 -18.36
CA ALA A 47 23.33 6.22 -17.59
C ALA A 47 23.98 5.02 -18.33
N SER A 48 23.39 4.50 -19.40
CA SER A 48 24.00 3.43 -20.20
C SER A 48 23.86 3.69 -21.68
N ARG A 49 24.97 3.60 -22.42
CA ARG A 49 25.01 3.66 -23.89
C ARG A 49 24.00 2.63 -24.43
N ARG A 50 23.08 3.05 -25.30
CA ARG A 50 22.14 2.18 -26.01
C ARG A 50 22.58 2.06 -27.47
N LEU A 51 22.54 0.84 -27.99
CA LEU A 51 22.80 0.57 -29.40
C LEU A 51 21.47 0.38 -30.11
N ASP A 52 21.20 1.24 -31.09
CA ASP A 52 20.13 1.00 -32.05
C ASP A 52 20.53 -0.18 -32.94
N THR A 53 19.70 -1.20 -32.96
CA THR A 53 19.95 -2.44 -33.68
C THR A 53 18.69 -2.91 -34.41
N ARG A 54 18.86 -3.88 -35.28
CA ARG A 54 17.76 -4.58 -35.97
C ARG A 54 18.14 -6.05 -36.02
N ILE A 55 17.86 -6.75 -34.93
CA ILE A 55 18.05 -8.21 -34.81
C ILE A 55 16.72 -8.86 -35.14
N SER A 56 16.71 -9.94 -35.92
CA SER A 56 15.50 -10.74 -36.10
C SER A 56 15.15 -11.42 -34.79
N THR A 57 13.90 -11.26 -34.34
CA THR A 57 13.41 -11.79 -33.06
C THR A 57 12.26 -12.75 -33.30
N LEU A 58 12.31 -13.93 -32.69
CA LEU A 58 11.20 -14.86 -32.61
C LEU A 58 10.76 -14.96 -31.15
N LEU A 59 9.52 -14.58 -30.87
CA LEU A 59 8.92 -14.64 -29.53
C LEU A 59 7.91 -15.77 -29.48
N HIS A 60 7.99 -16.62 -28.46
CA HIS A 60 7.03 -17.68 -28.17
C HIS A 60 6.19 -17.35 -26.93
N PHE A 61 4.92 -17.72 -26.95
CA PHE A 61 4.06 -17.71 -25.77
C PHE A 61 2.94 -18.73 -25.98
N GLN A 62 2.83 -19.71 -25.08
CA GLN A 62 1.95 -20.87 -25.25
C GLN A 62 2.19 -21.52 -26.63
N ASP A 63 1.15 -21.85 -27.39
CA ASP A 63 1.24 -22.47 -28.72
C ASP A 63 1.47 -21.48 -29.88
N HIS A 64 1.76 -20.21 -29.58
CA HIS A 64 1.87 -19.14 -30.58
C HIS A 64 3.30 -18.58 -30.68
N ALA A 65 3.68 -18.16 -31.89
CA ALA A 65 4.98 -17.55 -32.17
C ALA A 65 4.85 -16.27 -33.00
N TRP A 66 5.49 -15.20 -32.54
CA TRP A 66 5.50 -13.87 -33.18
C TRP A 66 6.88 -13.56 -33.73
N ARG A 67 6.93 -13.09 -34.98
CA ARG A 67 8.17 -12.58 -35.61
C ARG A 67 8.25 -11.07 -35.44
N GLY A 68 9.36 -10.60 -34.91
CA GLY A 68 9.63 -9.19 -34.64
C GLY A 68 11.07 -8.80 -34.85
N GLN A 69 11.43 -7.62 -34.35
CA GLN A 69 12.79 -7.09 -34.41
C GLN A 69 13.20 -6.46 -33.09
N THR A 70 14.37 -6.81 -32.57
CA THR A 70 15.00 -6.05 -31.47
C THR A 70 15.53 -4.73 -32.03
N LYS A 71 15.02 -3.61 -31.51
CA LYS A 71 15.33 -2.23 -31.93
C LYS A 71 16.43 -1.56 -31.13
N SER A 72 16.54 -1.88 -29.85
CA SER A 72 17.58 -1.33 -28.99
C SER A 72 18.11 -2.38 -28.02
N LEU A 73 19.40 -2.29 -27.71
CA LEU A 73 20.09 -3.14 -26.74
C LEU A 73 20.96 -2.27 -25.83
N SER A 74 21.04 -2.63 -24.55
CA SER A 74 21.97 -2.08 -23.56
C SER A 74 22.46 -3.18 -22.63
N VAL A 75 23.39 -2.83 -21.74
CA VAL A 75 23.87 -3.73 -20.67
C VAL A 75 22.73 -4.14 -19.70
N GLY A 76 21.66 -3.33 -19.60
CA GLY A 76 20.57 -3.56 -18.64
C GLY A 76 19.24 -4.01 -19.27
N GLY A 77 19.14 -4.12 -20.60
CA GLY A 77 17.89 -4.55 -21.25
C GLY A 77 17.84 -4.36 -22.76
N LEU A 78 16.71 -4.72 -23.34
CA LEU A 78 16.45 -4.63 -24.78
C LEU A 78 15.02 -4.17 -25.09
N SER A 79 14.78 -3.74 -26.32
CA SER A 79 13.43 -3.45 -26.81
C SER A 79 13.13 -4.22 -28.09
N MET A 80 11.97 -4.88 -28.15
CA MET A 80 11.51 -5.70 -29.27
C MET A 80 10.26 -5.10 -29.87
N GLU A 81 10.19 -4.99 -31.19
CA GLU A 81 9.02 -4.51 -31.92
C GLU A 81 8.42 -5.65 -32.75
N PHE A 82 7.10 -5.79 -32.68
CA PHE A 82 6.32 -6.79 -33.40
C PHE A 82 5.20 -6.12 -34.19
N ALA A 83 4.82 -6.70 -35.32
CA ALA A 83 3.78 -6.17 -36.20
C ALA A 83 2.35 -6.57 -35.79
N GLU A 84 2.22 -7.38 -34.75
CA GLU A 84 0.96 -7.93 -34.23
C GLU A 84 0.89 -7.68 -32.72
N ASP A 85 -0.33 -7.65 -32.18
CA ASP A 85 -0.53 -7.54 -30.74
C ASP A 85 -0.03 -8.82 -30.04
N ILE A 86 0.74 -8.64 -28.97
CA ILE A 86 1.27 -9.73 -28.14
C ILE A 86 0.56 -9.65 -26.78
N PRO A 87 0.03 -10.77 -26.25
CA PRO A 87 -0.60 -10.83 -24.93
C PRO A 87 0.45 -10.81 -23.80
N ALA A 88 1.38 -9.85 -23.84
CA ALA A 88 2.37 -9.64 -22.79
C ALA A 88 1.79 -8.76 -21.68
N MET A 89 2.17 -9.01 -20.43
CA MET A 89 1.81 -8.20 -19.27
C MET A 89 3.02 -7.46 -18.69
N LEU A 90 2.78 -6.31 -18.06
CA LEU A 90 3.82 -5.65 -17.26
C LEU A 90 4.24 -6.54 -16.09
N ASN A 91 5.54 -6.58 -15.83
CA ASN A 91 6.20 -7.46 -14.86
C ASN A 91 6.13 -8.97 -15.19
N GLN A 92 5.74 -9.34 -16.41
CA GLN A 92 5.80 -10.71 -16.86
C GLN A 92 7.25 -11.15 -17.09
N GLN A 93 7.60 -12.35 -16.62
CA GLN A 93 8.90 -12.93 -16.89
C GLN A 93 9.03 -13.37 -18.34
N ILE A 94 10.22 -13.16 -18.90
CA ILE A 94 10.57 -13.57 -20.25
C ILE A 94 11.94 -14.22 -20.23
N VAL A 95 12.09 -15.35 -20.91
CA VAL A 95 13.38 -15.99 -21.16
C VAL A 95 13.83 -15.72 -22.58
N PHE A 96 15.13 -15.56 -22.81
CA PHE A 96 15.66 -15.30 -24.14
C PHE A 96 17.10 -15.83 -24.32
N SER A 97 17.56 -15.93 -25.57
CA SER A 97 18.96 -16.21 -25.93
C SER A 97 19.37 -15.41 -27.16
N LEU A 98 20.57 -14.83 -27.13
CA LEU A 98 21.12 -13.99 -28.21
C LEU A 98 22.04 -14.77 -29.17
N LYS A 99 22.19 -16.08 -28.99
CA LYS A 99 23.11 -16.92 -29.77
C LYS A 99 22.44 -17.56 -30.99
N PRO A 100 23.19 -17.75 -32.10
CA PRO A 100 22.72 -18.54 -33.23
C PRO A 100 22.67 -20.04 -32.88
N GLY A 101 21.50 -20.67 -33.02
CA GLY A 101 21.35 -22.14 -33.00
C GLY A 101 21.02 -22.80 -31.65
N THR A 102 20.77 -22.04 -30.59
CA THR A 102 20.27 -22.59 -29.31
C THR A 102 18.74 -22.67 -29.30
N GLU A 103 18.21 -23.88 -29.18
CA GLU A 103 16.75 -24.12 -29.07
C GLU A 103 16.17 -23.79 -27.69
N GLN A 104 17.00 -23.67 -26.65
CA GLN A 104 16.56 -23.34 -25.30
C GLN A 104 17.10 -21.97 -24.82
N PRO A 105 16.21 -21.02 -24.45
CA PRO A 105 16.60 -19.74 -23.90
C PRO A 105 17.15 -19.85 -22.47
N ASP A 106 18.34 -19.31 -22.22
CA ASP A 106 19.11 -19.45 -20.99
C ASP A 106 19.22 -18.15 -20.15
N SER A 107 18.96 -17.00 -20.77
CA SER A 107 18.88 -15.68 -20.11
C SER A 107 17.44 -15.36 -19.69
N ALA A 108 17.28 -14.55 -18.64
CA ALA A 108 15.98 -14.17 -18.07
C ALA A 108 15.85 -12.65 -17.94
N GLY A 109 14.64 -12.16 -18.17
CA GLY A 109 14.27 -10.76 -18.08
C GLY A 109 12.82 -10.56 -17.62
N ILE A 110 12.44 -9.30 -17.46
CA ILE A 110 11.08 -8.89 -17.09
C ILE A 110 10.59 -7.84 -18.08
N VAL A 111 9.36 -7.98 -18.55
CA VAL A 111 8.67 -6.98 -19.38
C VAL A 111 8.35 -5.75 -18.50
N CYS A 112 9.11 -4.67 -18.68
CA CYS A 112 9.00 -3.44 -17.89
C CYS A 112 8.26 -2.31 -18.62
N GLY A 113 7.93 -2.49 -19.90
CA GLY A 113 7.16 -1.54 -20.68
C GLY A 113 6.52 -2.17 -21.92
N ILE A 114 5.30 -1.76 -22.23
CA ILE A 114 4.57 -2.16 -23.45
C ILE A 114 4.09 -0.88 -24.11
N ARG A 115 4.42 -0.67 -25.38
CA ARG A 115 4.01 0.51 -26.15
C ARG A 115 3.40 0.09 -27.47
N VAL A 116 2.37 0.79 -27.91
CA VAL A 116 1.83 0.64 -29.26
C VAL A 116 2.64 1.53 -30.21
N SER A 117 3.19 0.93 -31.26
CA SER A 117 3.86 1.59 -32.37
C SER A 117 2.83 1.77 -33.50
N GLU A 118 2.55 3.00 -33.91
CA GLU A 118 1.74 3.27 -35.10
C GLU A 118 2.68 3.78 -36.20
N SER A 119 2.85 3.00 -37.27
CA SER A 119 3.59 3.41 -38.46
C SER A 119 2.60 3.72 -39.59
N VAL A 120 2.66 4.92 -40.14
CA VAL A 120 1.90 5.33 -41.32
C VAL A 120 2.71 4.89 -42.54
N LEU A 121 2.17 3.95 -43.32
CA LEU A 121 2.75 3.59 -44.61
C LEU A 121 2.42 4.67 -45.64
N ASP A 122 3.26 4.83 -46.67
CA ASP A 122 3.02 5.76 -47.80
C ASP A 122 1.68 5.51 -48.52
N SER A 123 1.05 4.35 -48.29
CA SER A 123 -0.28 3.98 -48.80
C SER A 123 -1.46 4.46 -47.94
N GLY A 124 -1.23 5.23 -46.88
CA GLY A 124 -2.28 5.75 -45.99
C GLY A 124 -2.89 4.71 -45.04
N ARG A 125 -2.42 3.44 -45.07
CA ARG A 125 -2.79 2.41 -44.10
C ARG A 125 -1.88 2.50 -42.87
N THR A 126 -2.48 2.63 -41.68
CA THR A 126 -1.78 2.55 -40.39
C THR A 126 -1.48 1.10 -40.05
N LYS A 127 -0.20 0.73 -39.92
CA LYS A 127 0.20 -0.56 -39.38
C LYS A 127 0.49 -0.39 -37.89
N ARG A 128 -0.35 -1.02 -37.06
CA ARG A 128 -0.12 -1.14 -35.61
C ARG A 128 0.93 -2.21 -35.35
N GLY A 129 1.81 -1.93 -34.40
CA GLY A 129 2.76 -2.89 -33.84
C GLY A 129 2.89 -2.68 -32.34
N VAL A 130 3.50 -3.63 -31.64
CA VAL A 130 3.75 -3.58 -30.20
C VAL A 130 5.24 -3.57 -29.94
N ILE A 131 5.69 -2.65 -29.08
CA ILE A 131 7.06 -2.57 -28.58
C ILE A 131 7.09 -3.06 -27.14
N LEU A 132 7.81 -4.15 -26.89
CA LEU A 132 8.11 -4.67 -25.56
C LEU A 132 9.47 -4.13 -25.11
N ALA A 133 9.52 -3.50 -23.94
CA ALA A 133 10.75 -3.16 -23.23
C ALA A 133 11.02 -4.23 -22.17
N VAL A 134 12.19 -4.86 -22.24
CA VAL A 134 12.59 -5.94 -21.34
C VAL A 134 13.84 -5.52 -20.58
N GLN A 135 13.78 -5.65 -19.25
CA GLN A 135 14.93 -5.49 -18.36
C GLN A 135 15.57 -6.86 -18.12
N PHE A 136 16.90 -6.91 -18.16
CA PHE A 136 17.63 -8.14 -17.83
C PHE A 136 17.60 -8.38 -16.32
N VAL A 137 17.21 -9.60 -15.94
CA VAL A 137 17.27 -10.10 -14.56
C VAL A 137 18.51 -10.97 -14.39
N ARG A 138 18.81 -11.80 -15.39
CA ARG A 138 19.98 -12.67 -15.44
C ARG A 138 20.41 -12.86 -16.90
N LEU A 139 21.67 -12.61 -17.23
CA LEU A 139 22.25 -13.00 -18.50
C LEU A 139 23.08 -14.27 -18.32
N SER A 140 23.06 -15.19 -19.30
CA SER A 140 24.01 -16.29 -19.32
C SER A 140 25.42 -15.77 -19.65
N PRO A 141 26.50 -16.44 -19.21
CA PRO A 141 27.87 -15.96 -19.46
C PRO A 141 28.18 -15.75 -20.95
N GLY A 142 27.54 -16.52 -21.84
CA GLY A 142 27.72 -16.34 -23.27
C GLY A 142 26.90 -15.18 -23.85
N ASP A 143 25.69 -14.93 -23.36
CA ASP A 143 24.91 -13.75 -23.76
C ASP A 143 25.53 -12.46 -23.20
N GLU A 144 26.11 -12.52 -22.01
CA GLU A 144 26.85 -11.41 -21.40
C GLU A 144 28.09 -11.05 -22.23
N GLN A 145 28.84 -12.03 -22.73
CA GLN A 145 29.95 -11.80 -23.66
C GLN A 145 29.49 -11.17 -24.98
N VAL A 146 28.36 -11.61 -25.55
CA VAL A 146 27.80 -11.04 -26.79
C VAL A 146 27.38 -9.58 -26.58
N VAL A 147 26.68 -9.29 -25.47
CA VAL A 147 26.29 -7.92 -25.11
C VAL A 147 27.52 -7.05 -24.87
N ALA A 148 28.50 -7.53 -24.09
CA ALA A 148 29.74 -6.80 -23.80
C ALA A 148 30.56 -6.49 -25.07
N MET A 149 30.72 -7.47 -25.97
CA MET A 149 31.39 -7.31 -27.26
C MET A 149 30.68 -6.28 -28.15
N TRP A 150 29.34 -6.29 -28.19
CA TRP A 150 28.59 -5.28 -28.95
C TRP A 150 28.75 -3.87 -28.38
N MET A 151 28.74 -3.76 -27.06
CA MET A 151 28.90 -2.49 -26.38
C MET A 151 30.30 -1.88 -26.57
N SER A 152 31.33 -2.71 -26.80
CA SER A 152 32.71 -2.27 -27.06
C SER A 152 33.01 -1.98 -28.53
N GLU A 153 32.56 -2.80 -29.49
CA GLU A 153 32.92 -2.69 -30.93
C GLU A 153 32.13 -1.64 -31.73
N GLY A 154 31.11 -1.02 -31.14
CA GLY A 154 30.63 0.30 -31.57
C GLY A 154 30.05 0.46 -32.99
N ARG A 155 29.75 -0.63 -33.74
CA ARG A 155 28.86 -0.73 -34.93
C ARG A 155 29.13 -1.98 -35.81
N ALA A 156 30.10 -2.84 -35.48
CA ALA A 156 30.33 -4.08 -36.24
C ALA A 156 29.26 -5.14 -35.90
N ARG A 157 28.47 -5.55 -36.90
CA ARG A 157 27.48 -6.64 -36.77
C ARG A 157 28.20 -8.00 -36.84
N PRO A 158 28.11 -8.89 -35.86
CA PRO A 158 28.33 -10.32 -36.09
C PRO A 158 27.23 -10.80 -37.04
N LYS A 159 27.65 -11.43 -38.13
CA LYS A 159 26.73 -11.98 -39.13
C LYS A 159 25.97 -13.15 -38.52
N GLY A 160 24.64 -13.15 -38.61
CA GLY A 160 23.79 -14.30 -38.23
C GLY A 160 23.18 -14.27 -36.81
N LEU A 161 23.16 -13.12 -36.12
CA LEU A 161 22.55 -13.04 -34.79
C LEU A 161 21.01 -13.05 -34.86
N HIS A 162 20.39 -13.97 -34.12
CA HIS A 162 18.93 -14.09 -33.97
C HIS A 162 18.59 -14.12 -32.48
N LEU A 163 17.52 -13.43 -32.08
CA LEU A 163 17.00 -13.49 -30.71
C LEU A 163 15.82 -14.46 -30.68
N VAL A 164 15.91 -15.51 -29.87
CA VAL A 164 14.76 -16.35 -29.53
C VAL A 164 14.34 -15.99 -28.11
N ALA A 165 13.06 -15.69 -27.92
CA ALA A 165 12.50 -15.34 -26.63
C ALA A 165 11.21 -16.14 -26.37
N ALA A 166 10.90 -16.40 -25.12
CA ALA A 166 9.66 -17.02 -24.68
C ALA A 166 9.11 -16.26 -23.47
N LEU A 167 7.86 -15.80 -23.55
CA LEU A 167 7.14 -15.29 -22.39
C LEU A 167 6.81 -16.47 -21.48
N ILE A 168 7.10 -16.33 -20.19
CA ILE A 168 6.69 -17.31 -19.20
C ILE A 168 5.23 -17.00 -18.86
N ALA A 169 4.37 -18.01 -18.97
CA ALA A 169 3.04 -17.93 -18.39
C ALA A 169 3.21 -17.68 -16.89
N GLN A 170 2.78 -16.50 -16.42
CA GLN A 170 2.58 -16.33 -14.99
C GLN A 170 1.52 -17.35 -14.59
N GLU A 171 1.65 -17.94 -13.38
CA GLU A 171 0.61 -18.81 -12.80
C GLU A 171 -0.75 -18.29 -13.24
N SER A 172 -1.42 -19.14 -14.01
CA SER A 172 -2.67 -18.85 -14.70
C SER A 172 -3.61 -18.14 -13.73
N GLU A 173 -4.47 -17.25 -14.25
CA GLU A 173 -5.77 -17.03 -13.60
C GLU A 173 -6.37 -18.43 -13.40
N GLU A 174 -6.18 -19.04 -12.23
CA GLU A 174 -6.77 -20.32 -11.93
C GLU A 174 -8.28 -20.09 -12.01
N ALA A 175 -8.90 -20.78 -12.96
CA ALA A 175 -10.33 -20.71 -13.14
C ALA A 175 -10.99 -21.11 -11.82
N LEU A 176 -12.01 -20.38 -11.41
CA LEU A 176 -12.87 -20.79 -10.30
C LEU A 176 -13.38 -22.20 -10.60
N ILE A 177 -13.30 -23.09 -9.62
CA ILE A 177 -13.76 -24.47 -9.79
C ILE A 177 -15.23 -24.49 -9.38
N ASP A 178 -16.13 -24.68 -10.34
CA ASP A 178 -17.56 -24.90 -10.09
C ASP A 178 -17.79 -26.38 -9.79
N THR A 179 -18.28 -26.69 -8.59
CA THR A 179 -18.40 -28.06 -8.10
C THR A 179 -19.70 -28.76 -8.54
N GLU A 180 -20.68 -28.08 -9.15
CA GLU A 180 -21.99 -28.68 -9.50
C GLU A 180 -22.58 -28.28 -10.87
N ALA A 181 -21.84 -28.44 -11.97
CA ALA A 181 -22.41 -28.27 -13.31
C ALA A 181 -22.97 -29.58 -13.90
N ARG A 182 -24.31 -29.71 -14.00
CA ARG A 182 -24.95 -30.59 -15.00
C ARG A 182 -24.81 -29.94 -16.39
N GLN A 183 -23.93 -30.51 -17.22
CA GLN A 183 -23.60 -30.13 -18.62
C GLN A 183 -24.63 -30.69 -19.66
N PRO A 184 -24.62 -30.31 -20.98
CA PRO A 184 -23.44 -29.88 -21.77
C PRO A 184 -23.60 -28.84 -22.95
N VAL A 185 -22.44 -28.33 -23.45
CA VAL A 185 -22.03 -27.76 -24.80
C VAL A 185 -22.65 -26.40 -25.25
N VAL A 186 -21.96 -25.38 -25.82
CA VAL A 186 -21.23 -25.28 -27.12
C VAL A 186 -20.32 -24.03 -27.17
N SER A 187 -19.11 -24.19 -27.74
CA SER A 187 -18.19 -23.12 -28.11
C SER A 187 -18.56 -22.45 -29.44
N GLN A 188 -18.65 -21.11 -29.49
CA GLN A 188 -18.35 -20.34 -30.70
C GLN A 188 -17.66 -19.02 -30.38
N THR A 189 -16.57 -18.77 -31.10
CA THR A 189 -15.69 -17.61 -31.01
C THR A 189 -16.17 -16.48 -31.91
N ALA A 190 -16.22 -15.24 -31.39
CA ALA A 190 -16.26 -14.03 -32.21
C ALA A 190 -15.45 -12.88 -31.57
N ARG A 191 -14.69 -12.18 -32.41
CA ARG A 191 -13.69 -11.15 -32.06
C ARG A 191 -14.33 -9.80 -31.70
N PRO A 192 -13.80 -9.02 -30.74
CA PRO A 192 -14.15 -7.61 -30.58
C PRO A 192 -13.19 -6.67 -31.31
N ARG A 193 -13.76 -5.65 -31.97
CA ARG A 193 -13.07 -4.44 -32.47
C ARG A 193 -12.99 -3.40 -31.34
N VAL A 194 -11.84 -2.78 -31.16
CA VAL A 194 -11.59 -1.72 -30.18
C VAL A 194 -11.93 -0.34 -30.77
N ALA A 195 -12.84 0.39 -30.14
CA ALA A 195 -13.08 1.82 -30.39
C ALA A 195 -12.10 2.68 -29.57
N ARG A 196 -11.62 3.79 -30.16
CA ARG A 196 -10.69 4.76 -29.57
C ARG A 196 -11.43 5.81 -28.74
N VAL A 197 -10.86 6.23 -27.62
CA VAL A 197 -11.08 7.54 -26.96
C VAL A 197 -9.71 8.17 -26.65
N PRO A 198 -9.54 9.51 -26.76
CA PRO A 198 -8.24 10.18 -26.87
C PRO A 198 -7.66 10.69 -25.54
N GLU A 199 -6.32 10.70 -25.50
CA GLU A 199 -5.36 11.55 -24.75
C GLU A 199 -5.76 12.18 -23.40
N CYS A 200 -5.14 11.66 -22.33
CA CYS A 200 -5.16 12.20 -20.97
C CYS A 200 -4.06 13.29 -20.75
N PRO A 201 -4.37 14.42 -20.08
CA PRO A 201 -3.43 15.48 -19.73
C PRO A 201 -2.49 15.14 -18.53
N ARG A 202 -1.40 15.91 -18.44
CA ARG A 202 -0.21 15.76 -17.56
C ARG A 202 -0.53 15.59 -16.05
N GLN A 203 0.11 14.60 -15.40
CA GLN A 203 -0.10 14.20 -13.99
C GLN A 203 0.67 15.01 -12.93
N GLU A 204 0.00 15.23 -11.81
CA GLU A 204 0.45 15.85 -10.55
C GLU A 204 1.11 14.84 -9.58
N ARG A 205 2.10 15.28 -8.78
CA ARG A 205 3.14 14.41 -8.16
C ARG A 205 3.30 14.49 -6.64
N ARG A 206 2.31 14.93 -5.85
CA ARG A 206 2.44 15.05 -4.37
C ARG A 206 1.12 14.65 -3.67
N ARG A 207 1.20 14.07 -2.47
CA ARG A 207 0.10 13.33 -1.79
C ARG A 207 -0.78 14.15 -0.83
N HIS A 208 -0.53 15.45 -0.63
CA HIS A 208 -1.38 16.33 0.18
C HIS A 208 -2.29 17.16 -0.74
N GLN A 209 -3.54 17.40 -0.31
CA GLN A 209 -4.47 18.28 -1.02
C GLN A 209 -3.88 19.70 -1.06
N ARG A 210 -3.72 20.25 -2.28
CA ARG A 210 -3.21 21.60 -2.52
C ARG A 210 -4.35 22.40 -3.12
N ILE A 211 -4.60 23.58 -2.57
CA ILE A 211 -5.40 24.58 -3.24
C ILE A 211 -4.47 25.65 -3.79
N THR A 212 -4.73 26.11 -5.00
CA THR A 212 -4.09 27.32 -5.53
C THR A 212 -4.81 28.51 -4.90
N VAL A 213 -4.04 29.35 -4.21
CA VAL A 213 -4.52 30.54 -3.52
C VAL A 213 -3.84 31.77 -4.10
N GLY A 214 -4.51 32.92 -4.05
CA GLY A 214 -3.95 34.23 -4.44
C GLY A 214 -3.85 35.16 -3.24
N LEU A 215 -3.41 34.65 -2.09
CA LEU A 215 -3.48 35.39 -0.83
C LEU A 215 -2.31 36.37 -0.71
N SER A 216 -2.63 37.65 -0.53
CA SER A 216 -1.65 38.66 -0.14
C SER A 216 -1.03 38.28 1.19
N THR A 217 0.29 38.08 1.21
CA THR A 217 1.00 37.53 2.36
C THR A 217 2.08 38.50 2.78
N GLU A 218 2.02 38.95 4.03
CA GLU A 218 3.16 39.63 4.66
C GLU A 218 4.13 38.54 5.13
N VAL A 219 5.38 38.61 4.67
CA VAL A 219 6.42 37.64 5.03
C VAL A 219 7.47 38.34 5.86
N SER A 220 7.80 37.80 7.03
CA SER A 220 8.93 38.27 7.82
C SER A 220 9.93 37.16 8.09
N LEU A 221 11.20 37.45 7.83
CA LEU A 221 12.34 36.57 8.12
C LEU A 221 12.66 36.68 9.60
N ARG A 222 12.62 35.57 10.35
CA ARG A 222 12.96 35.56 11.78
C ARG A 222 14.48 35.48 11.95
N LEU A 223 15.07 36.57 12.44
CA LEU A 223 16.46 36.62 12.90
C LEU A 223 16.46 36.82 14.42
N GLY A 224 17.41 36.23 15.13
CA GLY A 224 17.47 36.19 16.61
C GLY A 224 17.53 37.53 17.36
N GLY A 225 17.35 38.67 16.68
CA GLY A 225 17.31 40.03 17.23
C GLY A 225 16.24 40.95 16.63
N GLY A 226 15.23 40.42 15.92
CA GLY A 226 14.16 41.18 15.28
C GLY A 226 13.92 40.76 13.83
N GLY A 227 12.66 40.64 13.42
CA GLY A 227 12.29 40.12 12.09
C GLY A 227 12.41 41.16 10.97
N ARG A 228 12.94 40.76 9.81
CA ARG A 228 13.02 41.61 8.60
C ARG A 228 11.84 41.31 7.68
N VAL A 229 11.03 42.33 7.34
CA VAL A 229 9.89 42.16 6.43
C VAL A 229 10.37 42.09 4.99
N LEU A 230 9.92 41.08 4.24
CA LEU A 230 10.19 40.90 2.82
C LEU A 230 9.02 41.48 2.01
N PRO A 231 9.26 42.47 1.13
CA PRO A 231 8.19 43.16 0.42
C PRO A 231 7.58 42.31 -0.70
N GLY A 232 6.26 42.46 -0.88
CA GLY A 232 5.52 41.95 -2.04
C GLY A 232 5.53 40.43 -2.14
N ALA A 233 4.93 39.75 -1.16
CA ALA A 233 4.80 38.29 -1.18
C ALA A 233 3.35 37.83 -1.42
N LEU A 234 3.23 36.73 -2.17
CA LEU A 234 1.97 36.11 -2.54
C LEU A 234 2.05 34.62 -2.21
N THR A 235 1.16 34.15 -1.34
CA THR A 235 0.99 32.70 -1.18
C THR A 235 0.24 32.21 -2.41
N THR A 236 0.91 31.42 -3.25
CA THR A 236 0.33 30.87 -4.47
C THR A 236 -0.41 29.58 -4.19
N ASP A 237 -0.02 28.84 -3.15
CA ASP A 237 -0.60 27.55 -2.85
C ASP A 237 -0.52 27.20 -1.38
N LEU A 238 -1.53 26.50 -0.90
CA LEU A 238 -1.70 26.15 0.50
C LEU A 238 -2.02 24.65 0.65
N THR A 239 -1.39 24.01 1.62
CA THR A 239 -1.73 22.68 2.14
C THR A 239 -1.89 22.76 3.65
N SER A 240 -2.35 21.69 4.30
CA SER A 240 -2.50 21.64 5.76
C SER A 240 -1.19 21.88 6.52
N ASN A 241 -0.04 21.54 5.92
CA ASN A 241 1.26 21.51 6.61
C ASN A 241 2.32 22.41 5.92
N GLY A 242 1.92 23.23 4.96
CA GLY A 242 2.86 24.12 4.27
C GLY A 242 2.22 25.03 3.22
N ALA A 243 3.04 25.93 2.70
CA ALA A 243 2.65 26.92 1.70
C ALA A 243 3.73 27.07 0.63
N CYS A 244 3.32 27.45 -0.58
CA CYS A 244 4.23 27.99 -1.59
C CYS A 244 4.06 29.49 -1.66
N VAL A 245 5.16 30.23 -1.50
CA VAL A 245 5.15 31.68 -1.44
C VAL A 245 6.07 32.23 -2.53
N CYS A 246 5.53 33.12 -3.35
CA CYS A 246 6.27 33.92 -4.30
C CYS A 246 6.65 35.24 -3.64
N LEU A 247 7.94 35.56 -3.58
CA LEU A 247 8.46 36.74 -2.89
C LEU A 247 9.73 37.24 -3.59
N SER A 248 10.15 38.48 -3.29
CA SER A 248 11.44 39.00 -3.78
C SER A 248 12.51 38.88 -2.70
N ALA A 249 13.63 38.23 -3.03
CA ALA A 249 14.76 38.08 -2.11
C ALA A 249 16.10 38.18 -2.86
N GLU A 250 17.08 38.83 -2.24
CA GLU A 250 18.46 38.92 -2.74
C GLU A 250 19.37 37.82 -2.17
N GLU A 251 18.97 37.20 -1.06
CA GLU A 251 19.70 36.17 -0.31
C GLU A 251 19.07 34.77 -0.52
N ASP A 252 19.82 33.69 -0.26
CA ASP A 252 19.26 32.33 -0.24
C ASP A 252 18.45 32.12 1.04
N LEU A 253 17.19 31.73 0.88
CA LEU A 253 16.25 31.56 1.98
C LEU A 253 16.17 30.12 2.48
N LEU A 254 16.87 29.17 1.84
CA LEU A 254 16.82 27.76 2.22
C LEU A 254 17.23 27.55 3.69
N GLY A 255 16.41 26.83 4.46
CA GLY A 255 16.62 26.58 5.89
C GLY A 255 16.28 27.75 6.82
N SER A 256 15.78 28.87 6.30
CA SER A 256 15.37 30.01 7.12
C SER A 256 13.94 29.87 7.64
N GLU A 257 13.67 30.44 8.83
CA GLU A 257 12.31 30.55 9.37
C GLU A 257 11.61 31.82 8.87
N LEU A 258 10.44 31.64 8.29
CA LEU A 258 9.55 32.70 7.83
C LEU A 258 8.26 32.69 8.65
N GLU A 259 7.84 33.87 9.10
CA GLU A 259 6.48 34.10 9.58
C GLU A 259 5.64 34.63 8.42
N LEU A 260 4.60 33.87 8.05
CA LEU A 260 3.64 34.18 6.99
C LEU A 260 2.36 34.71 7.62
N ARG A 261 2.00 35.96 7.31
CA ARG A 261 0.74 36.57 7.75
C ARG A 261 -0.18 36.82 6.56
N TRP A 262 -1.33 36.17 6.53
CA TRP A 262 -2.33 36.37 5.48
C TRP A 262 -3.26 37.54 5.82
N VAL A 263 -3.43 38.46 4.87
CA VAL A 263 -4.26 39.65 5.03
C VAL A 263 -5.37 39.64 3.97
N SER A 264 -6.62 39.92 4.37
CA SER A 264 -7.74 40.00 3.43
C SER A 264 -7.53 41.14 2.44
N PRO A 265 -7.75 40.94 1.13
CA PRO A 265 -7.68 42.04 0.18
C PRO A 265 -8.82 43.01 0.45
N SER A 266 -8.50 44.27 0.76
CA SER A 266 -9.48 45.36 0.79
C SER A 266 -9.95 45.65 -0.64
N VAL A 267 -10.97 44.93 -1.12
CA VAL A 267 -11.61 45.21 -2.41
C VAL A 267 -12.85 46.06 -2.16
N ALA A 268 -12.75 47.32 -2.57
CA ALA A 268 -13.91 48.14 -2.86
C ALA A 268 -14.75 47.49 -3.97
N GLN A 269 -16.06 47.29 -3.68
CA GLN A 269 -17.17 47.05 -4.63
C GLN A 269 -17.17 45.74 -5.46
N ARG A 270 -17.94 44.74 -5.01
CA ARG A 270 -19.26 44.34 -5.58
C ARG A 270 -19.83 43.12 -4.82
N VAL A 271 -21.15 43.10 -4.71
CA VAL A 271 -21.98 42.37 -3.74
C VAL A 271 -22.24 40.91 -4.15
N SER A 272 -22.05 39.94 -3.23
CA SER A 272 -23.11 39.01 -2.79
C SER A 272 -22.68 38.22 -1.54
N SER A 273 -23.67 37.89 -0.72
CA SER A 273 -23.68 37.51 0.69
C SER A 273 -22.85 36.29 1.13
N ALA A 274 -22.04 36.53 2.17
CA ALA A 274 -21.72 35.66 3.34
C ALA A 274 -20.21 35.63 3.64
N SER A 275 -19.58 36.77 3.94
CA SER A 275 -18.20 36.84 4.43
C SER A 275 -18.17 37.23 5.91
N MET A 276 -17.81 36.30 6.79
CA MET A 276 -17.31 36.64 8.13
C MET A 276 -16.00 37.45 7.98
N PRO A 277 -15.69 38.39 8.89
CA PRO A 277 -14.48 39.19 8.83
C PRO A 277 -13.25 38.31 9.14
N PHE A 278 -12.42 38.08 8.12
CA PHE A 278 -11.13 37.40 8.27
C PHE A 278 -10.18 38.31 9.10
N VAL A 279 -9.95 37.97 10.37
CA VAL A 279 -8.90 38.59 11.20
C VAL A 279 -7.61 37.83 10.92
N GLY A 280 -6.56 38.53 10.49
CA GLY A 280 -5.36 37.92 9.89
C GLY A 280 -4.77 36.74 10.68
N CYS A 281 -4.36 35.70 9.94
CA CYS A 281 -3.73 34.49 10.49
C CYS A 281 -2.21 34.54 10.25
N SER A 282 -1.42 34.19 11.27
CA SER A 282 0.04 34.14 11.21
C SER A 282 0.55 32.72 11.45
N VAL A 283 1.42 32.23 10.56
CA VAL A 283 1.99 30.89 10.63
C VAL A 283 3.50 30.96 10.45
N VAL A 284 4.24 30.32 11.34
CA VAL A 284 5.70 30.20 11.22
C VAL A 284 6.04 28.91 10.49
N GLY A 285 6.96 28.99 9.54
CA GLY A 285 7.43 27.82 8.82
C GLY A 285 8.87 27.96 8.34
N GLU A 286 9.49 26.82 8.09
CA GLU A 286 10.86 26.70 7.60
C GLU A 286 10.86 26.56 6.07
N VAL A 287 11.74 27.29 5.39
CA VAL A 287 11.92 27.19 3.93
C VAL A 287 12.66 25.90 3.60
N VAL A 288 11.98 24.96 2.96
CA VAL A 288 12.50 23.63 2.63
C VAL A 288 13.00 23.50 1.18
N TRP A 289 12.64 24.43 0.30
CA TRP A 289 13.22 24.56 -1.04
C TRP A 289 13.01 25.97 -1.60
N THR A 290 13.91 26.43 -2.47
CA THR A 290 13.79 27.68 -3.24
C THR A 290 14.00 27.42 -4.73
N ARG A 291 13.34 28.18 -5.59
CA ARG A 291 13.53 28.15 -7.05
C ARG A 291 13.38 29.55 -7.64
N PRO A 292 14.14 29.93 -8.69
CA PRO A 292 13.88 31.15 -9.44
C PRO A 292 12.44 31.19 -9.99
N GLY A 293 11.74 32.30 -9.80
CA GLY A 293 10.44 32.57 -10.38
C GLY A 293 10.56 33.17 -11.79
N GLU A 294 9.63 32.87 -12.68
CA GLU A 294 9.56 33.51 -14.01
C GLU A 294 8.95 34.91 -13.89
N ALA A 295 9.61 35.92 -14.46
CA ALA A 295 9.13 37.29 -14.43
C ALA A 295 7.85 37.43 -15.27
N GLY A 296 6.72 37.76 -14.61
CA GLY A 296 5.48 38.20 -15.27
C GLY A 296 4.30 37.22 -15.31
N ALA A 297 4.32 36.08 -14.61
CA ALA A 297 3.29 35.04 -14.78
C ALA A 297 2.08 35.07 -13.81
N LEU A 298 2.06 35.93 -12.78
CA LEU A 298 1.05 35.87 -11.71
C LEU A 298 0.27 37.19 -11.55
N SER A 299 -1.05 37.15 -11.79
CA SER A 299 -1.96 38.28 -11.60
C SER A 299 -2.04 38.68 -10.12
N GLY A 300 -1.74 39.93 -9.79
CA GLY A 300 -1.80 40.49 -8.43
C GLY A 300 -0.44 40.69 -7.73
N TYR A 301 0.65 40.18 -8.28
CA TYR A 301 2.01 40.39 -7.75
C TYR A 301 2.63 41.67 -8.32
N ARG A 302 3.05 42.62 -7.47
CA ARG A 302 3.90 43.76 -7.86
C ARG A 302 5.34 43.45 -7.51
N GLN A 303 6.21 43.35 -8.52
CA GLN A 303 7.64 43.20 -8.32
C GLN A 303 8.21 44.50 -7.72
N VAL A 304 8.84 44.41 -6.55
CA VAL A 304 9.48 45.54 -5.86
C VAL A 304 10.97 45.23 -5.66
N GLY A 305 11.78 45.34 -6.73
CA GLY A 305 13.25 45.15 -6.69
C GLY A 305 13.75 43.77 -6.26
N GLY A 306 14.91 43.30 -6.77
CA GLY A 306 15.46 41.97 -6.44
C GLY A 306 15.00 40.81 -7.35
N ARG A 307 15.46 39.59 -7.06
CA ARG A 307 15.12 38.37 -7.83
C ARG A 307 13.82 37.76 -7.30
N THR A 308 12.88 37.45 -8.19
CA THR A 308 11.68 36.71 -7.83
C THR A 308 12.04 35.27 -7.46
N VAL A 309 11.67 34.86 -6.25
CA VAL A 309 11.92 33.50 -5.72
C VAL A 309 10.58 32.86 -5.37
N LEU A 310 10.42 31.60 -5.77
CA LEU A 310 9.40 30.71 -5.24
C LEU A 310 10.02 29.92 -4.10
N ALA A 311 9.47 30.08 -2.91
CA ALA A 311 9.88 29.35 -1.70
C ALA A 311 8.78 28.36 -1.30
N GLY A 312 9.18 27.12 -0.99
CA GLY A 312 8.32 26.16 -0.31
C GLY A 312 8.55 26.24 1.20
N VAL A 313 7.52 26.58 1.94
CA VAL A 313 7.55 26.74 3.39
C VAL A 313 6.81 25.59 4.05
N ARG A 314 7.48 24.85 4.94
CA ARG A 314 6.89 23.82 5.79
C ARG A 314 6.49 24.46 7.11
N PHE A 315 5.25 24.29 7.55
CA PHE A 315 4.81 24.86 8.83
C PHE A 315 5.51 24.17 10.01
N LEU A 316 5.99 24.98 10.95
CA LEU A 316 6.35 24.54 12.30
C LEU A 316 5.06 24.31 13.10
N PRO A 317 5.10 23.74 14.32
CA PRO A 317 3.88 23.50 15.11
C PRO A 317 2.97 24.73 15.14
N VAL A 318 1.76 24.57 14.61
CA VAL A 318 0.81 25.65 14.39
C VAL A 318 -0.16 25.69 15.58
N ALA A 319 -0.60 26.88 15.98
CA ALA A 319 -1.66 27.02 16.97
C ALA A 319 -2.99 26.54 16.39
N LYS A 320 -3.83 25.91 17.21
CA LYS A 320 -5.10 25.29 16.78
C LYS A 320 -5.99 26.26 16.00
N GLU A 321 -6.01 27.52 16.40
CA GLU A 321 -6.80 28.57 15.74
C GLU A 321 -6.33 28.83 14.30
N ALA A 322 -5.03 28.72 14.04
CA ALA A 322 -4.47 28.88 12.70
C ALA A 322 -4.64 27.61 11.84
N GLU A 323 -4.61 26.42 12.45
CA GLU A 323 -4.98 25.16 11.79
C GLU A 323 -6.44 25.19 11.31
N ASP A 324 -7.38 25.60 12.19
CA ASP A 324 -8.80 25.71 11.87
C ASP A 324 -9.05 26.68 10.69
N ILE A 325 -8.30 27.78 10.61
CA ILE A 325 -8.38 28.75 9.51
C ILE A 325 -7.82 28.17 8.21
N ILE A 326 -6.68 27.47 8.26
CA ILE A 326 -6.10 26.80 7.08
C ILE A 326 -7.08 25.74 6.55
N GLU A 327 -7.67 24.94 7.43
CA GLU A 327 -8.68 23.96 7.07
C GLU A 327 -9.95 24.59 6.48
N HIS A 328 -10.39 25.71 7.03
CA HIS A 328 -11.52 26.46 6.49
C HIS A 328 -11.25 26.99 5.07
N LEU A 329 -10.06 27.56 4.82
CA LEU A 329 -9.62 28.01 3.51
C LEU A 329 -9.53 26.84 2.50
N LEU A 330 -9.08 25.66 2.97
CA LEU A 330 -9.08 24.42 2.19
C LEU A 330 -10.50 23.91 1.86
N GLY A 331 -11.48 24.20 2.72
CA GLY A 331 -12.89 23.84 2.52
C GLY A 331 -13.67 24.74 1.57
N GLN A 332 -13.46 26.07 1.59
CA GLN A 332 -14.28 27.03 0.83
C GLN A 332 -14.09 26.98 -0.70
N GLN A 333 -12.90 26.67 -1.20
CA GLN A 333 -12.62 26.62 -2.65
C GLN A 333 -13.11 25.33 -3.35
N GLN A 334 -13.83 24.46 -2.64
CA GLN A 334 -14.53 23.33 -3.27
C GLN A 334 -15.79 23.76 -4.06
N GLY A 335 -16.27 25.00 -3.88
CA GLY A 335 -17.54 25.49 -4.44
C GLY A 335 -17.49 26.28 -5.75
N GLU A 336 -16.36 26.89 -6.12
CA GLU A 336 -16.30 27.76 -7.30
C GLU A 336 -15.02 27.55 -8.11
N GLY A 337 -15.18 27.16 -9.38
CA GLY A 337 -14.15 27.39 -10.40
C GLY A 337 -13.30 26.19 -10.86
N VAL A 338 -13.88 25.00 -11.04
CA VAL A 338 -13.36 24.08 -12.07
C VAL A 338 -14.24 24.22 -13.31
N ALA A 339 -13.76 25.00 -14.28
CA ALA A 339 -14.34 25.01 -15.62
C ALA A 339 -14.43 23.56 -16.13
N ALA A 340 -15.65 23.17 -16.52
CA ALA A 340 -16.03 21.81 -16.90
C ALA A 340 -15.01 21.15 -17.86
N ARG A 341 -14.30 20.13 -17.36
CA ARG A 341 -13.57 19.15 -18.18
C ARG A 341 -14.44 17.92 -18.37
N ALA A 342 -14.47 17.39 -19.59
CA ALA A 342 -15.43 16.39 -20.06
C ALA A 342 -15.22 14.94 -19.56
N GLU A 343 -14.30 14.66 -18.63
CA GLU A 343 -14.09 13.31 -18.07
C GLU A 343 -13.99 13.38 -16.56
N GLY A 344 -15.14 13.28 -15.87
CA GLY A 344 -15.16 12.98 -14.44
C GLY A 344 -15.15 11.46 -14.19
N PRO A 345 -15.00 11.02 -12.92
CA PRO A 345 -14.86 9.60 -12.56
C PRO A 345 -16.00 8.73 -13.11
N SER A 346 -15.68 7.52 -13.55
CA SER A 346 -16.64 6.57 -14.16
C SER A 346 -17.78 6.20 -13.20
N VAL A 347 -17.49 6.19 -11.90
CA VAL A 347 -18.42 5.94 -10.79
C VAL A 347 -18.55 7.19 -9.94
N ILE A 348 -19.77 7.46 -9.47
CA ILE A 348 -20.10 8.52 -8.52
C ILE A 348 -20.46 7.85 -7.20
N SER A 349 -19.80 8.26 -6.12
CA SER A 349 -20.05 7.79 -4.75
C SER A 349 -20.77 8.89 -3.96
N GLU A 350 -21.99 8.63 -3.53
CA GLU A 350 -22.82 9.54 -2.75
C GLU A 350 -23.02 9.00 -1.34
N PHE A 351 -22.71 9.82 -0.32
CA PHE A 351 -22.86 9.41 1.08
C PHE A 351 -24.24 9.81 1.58
N SER A 352 -24.94 8.86 2.19
CA SER A 352 -26.25 9.06 2.79
C SER A 352 -26.34 8.33 4.13
N GLU A 353 -27.51 8.37 4.75
CA GLU A 353 -27.79 7.68 6.00
C GLU A 353 -29.25 7.24 6.06
N CYS A 354 -29.49 6.14 6.74
CA CYS A 354 -30.83 5.73 7.17
C CYS A 354 -30.85 5.58 8.70
N VAL A 355 -32.05 5.48 9.25
CA VAL A 355 -32.25 5.43 10.70
C VAL A 355 -32.97 4.14 11.05
N ARG A 356 -32.38 3.36 11.96
CA ARG A 356 -32.97 2.15 12.52
C ARG A 356 -34.25 2.51 13.29
N PRO A 357 -35.24 1.61 13.42
CA PRO A 357 -36.42 1.86 14.27
C PRO A 357 -36.09 2.25 15.72
N SER A 358 -34.92 1.87 16.23
CA SER A 358 -34.41 2.25 17.56
C SER A 358 -33.83 3.67 17.64
N GLY A 359 -33.75 4.40 16.52
CA GLY A 359 -33.20 5.76 16.44
C GLY A 359 -31.70 5.84 16.12
N HIS A 360 -31.00 4.70 16.03
CA HIS A 360 -29.58 4.68 15.66
C HIS A 360 -29.38 4.98 14.17
N ARG A 361 -28.37 5.76 13.84
CA ARG A 361 -28.03 6.10 12.46
C ARG A 361 -27.13 5.05 11.82
N ILE A 362 -27.49 4.63 10.61
CA ILE A 362 -26.72 3.74 9.73
C ILE A 362 -26.13 4.58 8.60
N ALA A 363 -24.80 4.60 8.49
CA ALA A 363 -24.09 5.29 7.43
C ALA A 363 -24.09 4.47 6.13
N LEU A 364 -24.47 5.12 5.02
CA LEU A 364 -24.58 4.50 3.70
C LEU A 364 -23.66 5.19 2.69
N CYS A 365 -23.27 4.44 1.66
CA CYS A 365 -22.68 4.98 0.44
C CYS A 365 -23.35 4.34 -0.77
N HIS A 366 -23.86 5.18 -1.67
CA HIS A 366 -24.44 4.78 -2.94
C HIS A 366 -23.43 5.03 -4.06
N ASP A 367 -22.92 3.96 -4.65
CA ASP A 367 -22.03 4.00 -5.80
C ASP A 367 -22.84 3.70 -7.08
N ARG A 368 -22.76 4.60 -8.07
CA ARG A 368 -23.51 4.49 -9.32
C ARG A 368 -22.67 4.89 -10.54
N PRO A 369 -22.96 4.35 -11.73
CA PRO A 369 -22.32 4.82 -12.95
C PRO A 369 -22.61 6.31 -13.20
N ARG A 370 -21.64 7.05 -13.73
CA ARG A 370 -21.81 8.47 -14.08
C ARG A 370 -22.83 8.69 -15.20
N THR A 371 -22.78 7.83 -16.21
CA THR A 371 -23.77 7.78 -17.28
C THR A 371 -24.87 6.82 -16.81
N ASP A 372 -26.04 7.36 -16.45
CA ASP A 372 -27.21 6.53 -16.15
C ASP A 372 -27.56 5.72 -17.40
N LEU A 373 -27.41 4.39 -17.29
CA LEU A 373 -27.57 3.46 -18.40
C LEU A 373 -29.04 3.04 -18.57
N SER A 374 -29.83 3.05 -17.49
CA SER A 374 -31.26 2.73 -17.50
C SER A 374 -31.91 2.97 -16.12
N ASP A 375 -33.17 3.40 -16.09
CA ASP A 375 -33.96 3.60 -14.85
C ASP A 375 -34.29 2.27 -14.12
N ASP A 376 -34.12 1.13 -14.80
CA ASP A 376 -34.42 -0.22 -14.29
C ASP A 376 -33.20 -0.98 -13.73
N ALA A 377 -32.00 -0.39 -13.74
CA ALA A 377 -30.76 -1.10 -13.39
C ALA A 377 -30.87 -1.74 -11.98
N PRO A 378 -30.42 -2.97 -11.71
CA PRO A 378 -30.55 -3.53 -10.36
C PRO A 378 -29.71 -2.79 -9.32
N ILE A 379 -30.11 -2.96 -8.06
CA ILE A 379 -29.37 -2.45 -6.90
C ILE A 379 -28.75 -3.64 -6.18
N VAL A 380 -27.45 -3.57 -5.93
CA VAL A 380 -26.72 -4.57 -5.16
C VAL A 380 -26.33 -3.97 -3.81
N VAL A 381 -26.84 -4.54 -2.73
CA VAL A 381 -26.47 -4.19 -1.37
C VAL A 381 -25.23 -5.00 -0.96
N LEU A 382 -24.19 -4.34 -0.45
CA LEU A 382 -22.99 -5.01 0.07
C LEU A 382 -23.01 -4.97 1.61
N ALA A 383 -23.18 -6.14 2.22
CA ALA A 383 -23.13 -6.32 3.67
C ALA A 383 -21.69 -6.66 4.10
N PRO A 384 -21.03 -5.77 4.86
CA PRO A 384 -19.63 -5.96 5.23
C PRO A 384 -19.46 -7.09 6.24
N GLY A 385 -18.34 -7.81 6.13
CA GLY A 385 -17.95 -8.83 7.09
C GLY A 385 -17.67 -8.30 8.51
N TYR A 386 -17.55 -9.22 9.45
CA TYR A 386 -17.24 -8.87 10.84
C TYR A 386 -15.86 -8.24 10.97
N GLY A 387 -15.79 -7.10 11.65
CA GLY A 387 -14.60 -6.25 11.71
C GLY A 387 -14.25 -5.50 10.43
N GLU A 388 -15.17 -5.43 9.46
CA GLU A 388 -15.02 -4.69 8.21
C GLU A 388 -16.07 -3.58 8.08
N SER A 389 -15.78 -2.61 7.22
CA SER A 389 -16.65 -1.45 6.97
C SER A 389 -17.02 -1.37 5.49
N LYS A 390 -17.99 -0.52 5.14
CA LYS A 390 -18.33 -0.22 3.75
C LYS A 390 -17.10 0.14 2.92
N ARG A 391 -16.08 0.81 3.51
CA ARG A 391 -14.86 1.23 2.80
C ARG A 391 -14.11 0.04 2.19
N ASP A 392 -14.09 -1.10 2.88
CA ASP A 392 -13.37 -2.30 2.44
C ASP A 392 -13.96 -2.90 1.15
N TYR A 393 -15.18 -2.48 0.79
CA TYR A 393 -15.93 -2.93 -0.37
C TYR A 393 -15.92 -1.94 -1.54
N VAL A 394 -15.18 -0.83 -1.46
CA VAL A 394 -15.00 0.11 -2.59
C VAL A 394 -14.55 -0.61 -3.88
N PRO A 395 -13.57 -1.55 -3.86
CA PRO A 395 -13.18 -2.24 -5.09
C PRO A 395 -14.31 -3.03 -5.75
N LEU A 396 -15.11 -3.77 -4.97
CA LEU A 396 -16.24 -4.54 -5.48
C LEU A 396 -17.36 -3.61 -5.95
N ALA A 397 -17.66 -2.55 -5.20
CA ALA A 397 -18.67 -1.57 -5.58
C ALA A 397 -18.32 -0.87 -6.89
N TYR A 398 -17.06 -0.48 -7.09
CA TYR A 398 -16.60 0.14 -8.33
C TYR A 398 -16.61 -0.85 -9.50
N TYR A 399 -16.36 -2.14 -9.23
CA TYR A 399 -16.46 -3.18 -10.25
C TYR A 399 -17.90 -3.34 -10.72
N LEU A 400 -18.86 -3.45 -9.80
CA LEU A 400 -20.29 -3.56 -10.11
C LEU A 400 -20.83 -2.28 -10.76
N ALA A 401 -20.54 -1.10 -10.19
CA ALA A 401 -20.98 0.18 -10.73
C ALA A 401 -20.37 0.47 -12.11
N GLY A 402 -19.12 0.10 -12.35
CA GLY A 402 -18.49 0.16 -13.67
C GLY A 402 -19.14 -0.74 -14.73
N ASN A 403 -19.87 -1.78 -14.30
CA ASN A 403 -20.69 -2.64 -15.18
C ASN A 403 -22.17 -2.20 -15.23
N GLY A 404 -22.51 -1.09 -14.56
CA GLY A 404 -23.80 -0.41 -14.66
C GLY A 404 -24.81 -0.77 -13.57
N PHE A 405 -24.42 -1.52 -12.54
CA PHE A 405 -25.25 -1.74 -11.36
C PHE A 405 -25.25 -0.51 -10.45
N HIS A 406 -26.30 -0.33 -9.66
CA HIS A 406 -26.25 0.57 -8.52
C HIS A 406 -25.80 -0.24 -7.31
N VAL A 407 -24.94 0.33 -6.47
CA VAL A 407 -24.40 -0.39 -5.33
C VAL A 407 -24.62 0.41 -4.06
N VAL A 408 -25.21 -0.20 -3.05
CA VAL A 408 -25.38 0.41 -1.72
C VAL A 408 -24.50 -0.35 -0.74
N ARG A 409 -23.56 0.36 -0.11
CA ARG A 409 -22.72 -0.15 0.96
C ARG A 409 -23.10 0.53 2.27
N PHE A 410 -22.97 -0.18 3.40
CA PHE A 410 -23.32 0.37 4.70
C PHE A 410 -22.39 -0.10 5.81
N ASP A 411 -22.39 0.62 6.94
CA ASP A 411 -21.70 0.22 8.17
C ASP A 411 -22.73 -0.25 9.21
N ASN A 412 -22.47 -1.33 9.94
CA ASN A 412 -23.36 -1.79 11.00
C ASN A 412 -23.29 -0.90 12.25
N VAL A 413 -24.39 -0.79 12.99
CA VAL A 413 -24.49 -0.17 14.31
C VAL A 413 -23.70 -1.00 15.33
N ASN A 414 -23.13 -0.32 16.33
CA ASN A 414 -22.26 -0.94 17.33
C ASN A 414 -21.09 -1.70 16.69
N HIS A 415 -20.63 -1.30 15.51
CA HIS A 415 -19.57 -2.01 14.78
C HIS A 415 -18.53 -1.01 14.24
N VAL A 416 -17.48 -1.51 13.60
CA VAL A 416 -16.49 -0.63 12.94
C VAL A 416 -17.15 0.14 11.79
N GLY A 417 -16.76 1.41 11.63
CA GLY A 417 -17.25 2.27 10.55
C GLY A 417 -17.81 3.60 11.04
N GLU A 418 -18.68 4.19 10.22
CA GLU A 418 -19.27 5.51 10.42
C GLU A 418 -20.68 5.47 11.01
N SER A 419 -21.25 4.30 11.33
CA SER A 419 -22.56 4.18 11.99
C SER A 419 -22.48 4.41 13.49
N ASP A 420 -23.63 4.60 14.13
CA ASP A 420 -23.69 4.90 15.56
C ASP A 420 -23.38 3.66 16.43
N GLY A 421 -23.06 3.90 17.70
CA GLY A 421 -22.87 2.85 18.69
C GLY A 421 -21.42 2.57 19.08
N LEU A 422 -21.25 1.59 19.97
CA LEU A 422 -19.95 1.18 20.50
C LEU A 422 -19.67 -0.28 20.10
N VAL A 423 -18.48 -0.52 19.56
CA VAL A 423 -18.03 -1.87 19.15
C VAL A 423 -18.17 -2.89 20.27
N THR A 424 -17.93 -2.48 21.52
CA THR A 424 -18.04 -3.36 22.69
C THR A 424 -19.45 -3.89 22.96
N GLN A 425 -20.47 -3.25 22.39
CA GLN A 425 -21.89 -3.60 22.54
C GLN A 425 -22.46 -4.38 21.35
N PHE A 426 -21.61 -4.72 20.37
CA PHE A 426 -22.01 -5.40 19.15
C PHE A 426 -22.71 -6.73 19.40
N ARG A 427 -23.72 -7.06 18.58
CA ARG A 427 -24.41 -8.36 18.54
C ARG A 427 -24.74 -8.77 17.12
N LEU A 428 -24.91 -10.07 16.86
CA LEU A 428 -25.30 -10.57 15.53
C LEU A 428 -26.70 -10.08 15.12
N GLU A 429 -27.59 -9.88 16.09
CA GLU A 429 -28.93 -9.32 15.87
C GLU A 429 -28.90 -7.84 15.49
N ASP A 430 -27.81 -7.12 15.83
CA ASP A 430 -27.62 -5.75 15.32
C ASP A 430 -27.32 -5.80 13.81
N MET A 431 -26.44 -6.69 13.35
CA MET A 431 -26.25 -6.95 11.90
C MET A 431 -27.54 -7.39 11.21
N GLU A 432 -28.33 -8.27 11.83
CA GLU A 432 -29.62 -8.73 11.30
C GLU A 432 -30.57 -7.56 11.08
N THR A 433 -30.78 -6.74 12.12
CA THR A 433 -31.72 -5.62 12.05
C THR A 433 -31.23 -4.54 11.10
N ASP A 434 -29.92 -4.27 11.07
CA ASP A 434 -29.35 -3.26 10.19
C ASP A 434 -29.48 -3.69 8.73
N LEU A 435 -29.23 -4.96 8.41
CA LEU A 435 -29.42 -5.51 7.07
C LEU A 435 -30.90 -5.44 6.63
N GLU A 436 -31.84 -5.84 7.49
CA GLU A 436 -33.28 -5.69 7.22
C GLU A 436 -33.65 -4.22 6.98
N THR A 437 -33.19 -3.31 7.85
CA THR A 437 -33.44 -1.86 7.72
C THR A 437 -32.89 -1.29 6.40
N VAL A 438 -31.69 -1.72 5.99
CA VAL A 438 -31.07 -1.25 4.75
C VAL A 438 -31.78 -1.80 3.53
N LEU A 439 -32.17 -3.09 3.52
CA LEU A 439 -32.93 -3.69 2.41
C LEU A 439 -34.29 -3.00 2.24
N ASP A 440 -35.01 -2.76 3.33
CA ASP A 440 -36.28 -2.04 3.31
C ASP A 440 -36.12 -0.59 2.85
N TYR A 441 -35.07 0.09 3.33
CA TYR A 441 -34.74 1.44 2.87
C TYR A 441 -34.45 1.47 1.36
N VAL A 442 -33.66 0.53 0.85
CA VAL A 442 -33.34 0.42 -0.59
C VAL A 442 -34.59 0.15 -1.41
N ALA A 443 -35.45 -0.79 -0.99
CA ALA A 443 -36.71 -1.08 -1.66
C ALA A 443 -37.66 0.11 -1.68
N ALA A 444 -37.69 0.92 -0.62
CA ALA A 444 -38.50 2.13 -0.53
C ALA A 444 -37.95 3.29 -1.38
N GLN A 445 -36.62 3.47 -1.42
CA GLN A 445 -35.97 4.53 -2.19
C GLN A 445 -36.03 4.28 -3.70
N TRP A 446 -35.98 3.02 -4.12
CA TRP A 446 -36.04 2.67 -5.53
C TRP A 446 -37.06 1.56 -5.84
N PRO A 447 -38.36 1.88 -5.81
CA PRO A 447 -39.42 0.91 -6.01
C PRO A 447 -39.35 0.22 -7.37
N GLY A 448 -39.54 -1.10 -7.38
CA GLY A 448 -39.66 -1.91 -8.60
C GLY A 448 -38.34 -2.33 -9.26
N ARG A 449 -37.18 -1.96 -8.69
CA ARG A 449 -35.87 -2.44 -9.17
C ARG A 449 -35.52 -3.76 -8.49
N SER A 450 -34.88 -4.67 -9.22
CA SER A 450 -34.35 -5.91 -8.66
C SER A 450 -33.25 -5.61 -7.63
N ILE A 451 -33.30 -6.29 -6.48
CA ILE A 451 -32.33 -6.11 -5.39
C ILE A 451 -31.51 -7.40 -5.24
N GLY A 452 -30.18 -7.26 -5.33
CA GLY A 452 -29.23 -8.31 -4.97
C GLY A 452 -28.55 -7.99 -3.65
N LEU A 453 -28.11 -9.03 -2.94
CA LEU A 453 -27.33 -8.92 -1.71
C LEU A 453 -26.03 -9.68 -1.88
N VAL A 454 -24.91 -9.02 -1.58
CA VAL A 454 -23.60 -9.68 -1.42
C VAL A 454 -23.20 -9.56 0.05
N ALA A 455 -22.95 -10.69 0.69
CA ALA A 455 -22.51 -10.74 2.09
C ALA A 455 -21.21 -11.54 2.22
N THR A 456 -20.39 -11.22 3.23
CA THR A 456 -19.07 -11.85 3.41
C THR A 456 -18.90 -12.36 4.84
N SER A 457 -18.18 -13.48 5.00
CA SER A 457 -17.81 -14.00 6.32
C SER A 457 -19.04 -14.14 7.24
N LEU A 458 -19.00 -13.60 8.46
CA LEU A 458 -20.09 -13.67 9.42
C LEU A 458 -21.38 -12.97 8.97
N ALA A 459 -21.26 -11.95 8.11
CA ALA A 459 -22.42 -11.33 7.49
C ALA A 459 -23.17 -12.32 6.59
N GLY A 460 -22.49 -13.32 6.04
CA GLY A 460 -23.11 -14.39 5.27
C GLY A 460 -24.08 -15.22 6.11
N ARG A 461 -23.69 -15.58 7.35
CA ARG A 461 -24.58 -16.28 8.28
C ARG A 461 -25.86 -15.49 8.56
N VAL A 462 -25.71 -14.18 8.80
CA VAL A 462 -26.83 -13.26 9.04
C VAL A 462 -27.69 -13.10 7.80
N ALA A 463 -27.06 -12.94 6.62
CA ALA A 463 -27.75 -12.79 5.35
C ALA A 463 -28.59 -14.00 4.98
N LEU A 464 -28.14 -15.23 5.29
CA LEU A 464 -28.94 -16.45 5.11
C LEU A 464 -30.25 -16.38 5.91
N LYS A 465 -30.18 -15.93 7.17
CA LYS A 465 -31.35 -15.78 8.03
C LYS A 465 -32.31 -14.70 7.53
N VAL A 466 -31.78 -13.54 7.14
CA VAL A 466 -32.57 -12.40 6.66
C VAL A 466 -33.20 -12.69 5.29
N ALA A 467 -32.47 -13.34 4.38
CA ALA A 467 -32.95 -13.64 3.03
C ALA A 467 -34.20 -14.56 3.03
N GLY A 468 -34.37 -15.42 4.04
CA GLY A 468 -35.59 -16.21 4.21
C GLY A 468 -36.83 -15.40 4.63
N ARG A 469 -36.65 -14.12 5.03
CA ARG A 469 -37.74 -13.22 5.47
C ARG A 469 -38.00 -12.06 4.53
N VAL A 470 -37.06 -11.77 3.64
CA VAL A 470 -37.13 -10.63 2.71
C VAL A 470 -37.57 -11.13 1.33
N PRO A 471 -38.87 -11.04 0.97
CA PRO A 471 -39.41 -11.69 -0.22
C PRO A 471 -39.02 -11.00 -1.54
N HIS A 472 -38.48 -9.79 -1.48
CA HIS A 472 -38.11 -8.99 -2.65
C HIS A 472 -36.62 -9.13 -3.02
N LEU A 473 -35.88 -10.03 -2.37
CA LEU A 473 -34.49 -10.30 -2.69
C LEU A 473 -34.40 -11.19 -3.94
N GLY A 474 -33.71 -10.71 -4.97
CA GLY A 474 -33.56 -11.41 -6.26
C GLY A 474 -32.31 -12.28 -6.38
N LEU A 475 -31.29 -12.07 -5.54
CA LEU A 475 -30.06 -12.86 -5.52
C LEU A 475 -29.32 -12.67 -4.19
N LEU A 476 -28.81 -13.77 -3.62
CA LEU A 476 -27.85 -13.75 -2.51
C LEU A 476 -26.50 -14.32 -2.97
N ALA A 477 -25.44 -13.51 -2.94
CA ALA A 477 -24.08 -13.98 -3.18
C ALA A 477 -23.28 -13.97 -1.87
N LEU A 478 -22.69 -15.10 -1.49
CA LEU A 478 -21.89 -15.23 -0.28
C LEU A 478 -20.42 -15.39 -0.60
N ILE A 479 -19.59 -14.56 0.02
CA ILE A 479 -18.12 -14.62 -0.08
C ILE A 479 -17.57 -15.17 1.24
N ASN A 480 -17.00 -16.38 1.22
CA ASN A 480 -16.45 -17.08 2.38
C ASN A 480 -17.41 -17.02 3.59
N GLY A 481 -18.71 -17.23 3.33
CA GLY A 481 -19.75 -17.12 4.35
C GLY A 481 -19.53 -18.12 5.49
N ILE A 482 -19.64 -17.65 6.74
CA ILE A 482 -19.56 -18.55 7.91
C ILE A 482 -20.86 -19.37 7.99
N MET A 483 -20.72 -20.69 8.02
CA MET A 483 -21.84 -21.63 8.10
C MET A 483 -22.07 -22.16 9.51
N ASP A 484 -20.99 -22.27 10.30
CA ASP A 484 -21.02 -22.69 11.70
C ASP A 484 -20.14 -21.73 12.52
N VAL A 485 -20.78 -20.94 13.40
CA VAL A 485 -20.10 -19.94 14.20
C VAL A 485 -19.29 -20.60 15.31
N GLN A 486 -19.82 -21.65 15.96
CA GLN A 486 -19.11 -22.42 16.98
C GLN A 486 -17.84 -23.04 16.41
N HIS A 487 -17.93 -23.69 15.25
CA HIS A 487 -16.76 -24.24 14.57
C HIS A 487 -15.75 -23.14 14.25
N THR A 488 -16.20 -22.00 13.68
CA THR A 488 -15.30 -20.89 13.35
C THR A 488 -14.57 -20.37 14.57
N LEU A 489 -15.28 -20.19 15.69
CA LEU A 489 -14.68 -19.75 16.96
C LEU A 489 -13.69 -20.78 17.47
N GLN A 490 -14.00 -22.07 17.40
CA GLN A 490 -13.08 -23.14 17.78
C GLN A 490 -11.85 -23.18 16.88
N ALA A 491 -12.00 -23.00 15.56
CA ALA A 491 -10.89 -23.01 14.62
C ALA A 491 -9.95 -21.80 14.78
N VAL A 492 -10.48 -20.63 15.14
CA VAL A 492 -9.71 -19.39 15.32
C VAL A 492 -9.13 -19.28 16.72
N HIS A 493 -9.92 -19.54 17.77
CA HIS A 493 -9.53 -19.36 19.17
C HIS A 493 -8.95 -20.62 19.81
N GLN A 494 -9.11 -21.79 19.18
CA GLN A 494 -8.73 -23.11 19.72
C GLN A 494 -9.50 -23.50 20.99
N GLU A 495 -10.66 -22.86 21.21
CA GLU A 495 -11.55 -23.06 22.35
C GLU A 495 -13.01 -23.13 21.88
N ASP A 496 -13.79 -24.01 22.50
CA ASP A 496 -15.23 -24.07 22.26
C ASP A 496 -15.94 -22.98 23.07
N LEU A 497 -15.82 -21.73 22.63
CA LEU A 497 -16.37 -20.57 23.34
C LEU A 497 -17.90 -20.66 23.54
N ILE A 498 -18.62 -21.26 22.59
CA ILE A 498 -20.07 -21.47 22.70
C ILE A 498 -20.36 -22.56 23.75
N GLY A 499 -19.69 -23.70 23.68
CA GLY A 499 -19.85 -24.78 24.66
C GLY A 499 -19.48 -24.35 26.08
N GLU A 500 -18.40 -23.59 26.23
CA GLU A 500 -17.99 -23.03 27.52
C GLU A 500 -19.01 -22.04 28.08
N HIS A 501 -19.56 -21.16 27.23
CA HIS A 501 -20.64 -20.25 27.62
C HIS A 501 -21.87 -21.02 28.10
N LEU A 502 -22.28 -22.06 27.37
CA LEU A 502 -23.39 -22.95 27.74
C LEU A 502 -23.12 -23.70 29.06
N ALA A 503 -21.85 -23.98 29.37
CA ALA A 503 -21.42 -24.54 30.65
C ALA A 503 -21.34 -23.50 31.79
N GLY A 504 -21.60 -22.21 31.50
CA GLY A 504 -21.64 -21.12 32.47
C GLY A 504 -20.32 -20.36 32.64
N ALA A 505 -19.32 -20.59 31.78
CA ALA A 505 -18.09 -19.82 31.79
C ALA A 505 -18.33 -18.35 31.36
N ARG A 506 -17.56 -17.43 31.94
CA ARG A 506 -17.60 -16.01 31.62
C ARG A 506 -16.21 -15.53 31.20
N LYS A 507 -16.11 -14.88 30.04
CA LYS A 507 -14.88 -14.36 29.43
C LYS A 507 -14.76 -12.84 29.60
N GLY A 508 -15.86 -12.12 29.84
CA GLY A 508 -15.88 -10.67 29.93
C GLY A 508 -15.55 -9.98 28.59
N VAL A 509 -14.79 -8.89 28.64
CA VAL A 509 -14.40 -8.13 27.44
C VAL A 509 -13.11 -8.71 26.85
N VAL A 510 -13.20 -9.38 25.71
CA VAL A 510 -12.08 -10.03 25.01
C VAL A 510 -12.19 -9.82 23.49
N ASN A 511 -11.15 -10.17 22.73
CA ASN A 511 -11.23 -10.12 21.29
C ASN A 511 -11.92 -11.37 20.72
N ILE A 512 -12.95 -11.16 19.91
CA ILE A 512 -13.62 -12.21 19.15
C ILE A 512 -13.43 -11.90 17.67
N LEU A 513 -12.75 -12.78 16.93
CA LEU A 513 -12.56 -12.68 15.46
C LEU A 513 -11.98 -11.34 14.97
N GLY A 514 -11.23 -10.63 15.81
CA GLY A 514 -10.58 -9.37 15.49
C GLY A 514 -11.21 -8.12 16.11
N LEU A 515 -12.35 -8.21 16.82
CA LEU A 515 -12.94 -7.06 17.53
C LEU A 515 -12.99 -7.29 19.04
N THR A 516 -12.66 -6.27 19.81
CA THR A 516 -12.77 -6.29 21.28
C THR A 516 -14.21 -6.00 21.69
N ILE A 517 -14.90 -7.03 22.20
CA ILE A 517 -16.32 -6.98 22.52
C ILE A 517 -16.61 -7.55 23.91
N ASP A 518 -17.79 -7.26 24.47
CA ASP A 518 -18.34 -8.04 25.59
C ASP A 518 -18.71 -9.44 25.08
N ALA A 519 -17.79 -10.39 25.25
CA ALA A 519 -17.94 -11.74 24.72
C ALA A 519 -19.06 -12.52 25.41
N ASP A 520 -19.29 -12.28 26.70
CA ASP A 520 -20.36 -12.96 27.44
C ASP A 520 -21.72 -12.62 26.86
N ARG A 521 -21.95 -11.32 26.62
CA ARG A 521 -23.16 -10.84 25.97
C ARG A 521 -23.25 -11.31 24.52
N TRP A 522 -22.15 -11.25 23.78
CA TRP A 522 -22.14 -11.64 22.37
C TRP A 522 -22.44 -13.13 22.17
N LEU A 523 -21.83 -14.02 22.98
CA LEU A 523 -22.05 -15.47 22.93
C LEU A 523 -23.49 -15.81 23.35
N GLU A 524 -23.99 -15.18 24.40
CA GLU A 524 -25.38 -15.36 24.86
C GLU A 524 -26.38 -15.05 23.73
N HIS A 525 -26.19 -13.91 23.07
CA HIS A 525 -27.03 -13.46 21.97
C HIS A 525 -26.87 -14.31 20.70
N ALA A 526 -25.65 -14.76 20.38
CA ALA A 526 -25.43 -15.68 19.25
C ALA A 526 -26.17 -17.02 19.44
N VAL A 527 -26.22 -17.56 20.67
CA VAL A 527 -27.00 -18.76 20.99
C VAL A 527 -28.49 -18.47 20.94
N GLN A 528 -28.97 -17.43 21.64
CA GLN A 528 -30.40 -17.09 21.72
C GLN A 528 -31.00 -16.74 20.36
N GLY A 529 -30.25 -16.04 19.50
CA GLY A 529 -30.65 -15.69 18.14
C GLY A 529 -30.57 -16.85 17.14
N GLY A 530 -30.08 -18.03 17.56
CA GLY A 530 -29.90 -19.18 16.69
C GLY A 530 -28.90 -18.89 15.57
N TYR A 531 -27.71 -18.43 15.95
CA TYR A 531 -26.56 -18.21 15.06
C TYR A 531 -25.39 -19.16 15.32
N ALA A 532 -25.35 -19.76 16.51
CA ALA A 532 -24.19 -20.44 17.03
C ALA A 532 -23.82 -21.71 16.24
N ASP A 533 -24.80 -22.56 15.93
CA ASP A 533 -24.57 -23.91 15.42
C ASP A 533 -24.96 -24.09 13.93
N LEU A 534 -24.37 -25.08 13.28
CA LEU A 534 -24.64 -25.45 11.88
C LEU A 534 -26.12 -25.75 11.61
N ARG A 535 -26.81 -26.41 12.54
CA ARG A 535 -28.21 -26.82 12.37
C ARG A 535 -29.14 -25.62 12.24
N SER A 536 -28.87 -24.55 12.99
CA SER A 536 -29.59 -23.29 12.86
C SER A 536 -29.41 -22.67 11.47
N THR A 537 -28.23 -22.84 10.86
CA THR A 537 -27.92 -22.36 9.51
C THR A 537 -28.64 -23.19 8.45
N GLU A 538 -28.67 -24.51 8.59
CA GLU A 538 -29.43 -25.40 7.70
C GLU A 538 -30.93 -25.03 7.70
N GLN A 539 -31.51 -24.79 8.88
CA GLN A 539 -32.92 -24.37 9.00
C GLN A 539 -33.21 -23.01 8.36
N ASP A 540 -32.26 -22.07 8.43
CA ASP A 540 -32.40 -20.78 7.77
C ASP A 540 -32.24 -20.94 6.24
N ALA A 541 -31.35 -21.83 5.78
CA ALA A 541 -31.15 -22.15 4.37
C ALA A 541 -32.36 -22.84 3.71
N GLU A 542 -33.04 -23.73 4.43
CA GLU A 542 -34.29 -24.38 3.98
C GLU A 542 -35.42 -23.37 3.70
N ARG A 543 -35.38 -22.19 4.32
CA ARG A 543 -36.40 -21.13 4.19
C ARG A 543 -36.10 -20.15 3.06
N LEU A 544 -34.99 -20.32 2.34
CA LEU A 544 -34.61 -19.39 1.29
C LEU A 544 -35.55 -19.49 0.09
N HIS A 545 -35.83 -18.32 -0.50
CA HIS A 545 -36.61 -18.19 -1.72
C HIS A 545 -35.80 -17.55 -2.86
N ALA A 546 -34.74 -16.82 -2.51
CA ALA A 546 -33.85 -16.19 -3.48
C ALA A 546 -32.81 -17.19 -3.99
N PRO A 547 -32.41 -17.11 -5.27
CA PRO A 547 -31.23 -17.78 -5.78
C PRO A 547 -29.98 -17.45 -4.95
N VAL A 548 -29.13 -18.45 -4.69
CA VAL A 548 -27.90 -18.32 -3.91
C VAL A 548 -26.70 -18.70 -4.74
N VAL A 549 -25.63 -17.91 -4.65
CA VAL A 549 -24.31 -18.22 -5.20
C VAL A 549 -23.27 -18.19 -4.09
N LEU A 550 -22.47 -19.25 -3.98
CA LEU A 550 -21.41 -19.37 -2.98
C LEU A 550 -20.04 -19.20 -3.62
N PHE A 551 -19.18 -18.42 -2.99
CA PHE A 551 -17.75 -18.33 -3.27
C PHE A 551 -17.01 -18.71 -1.99
N HIS A 552 -16.20 -19.76 -2.02
CA HIS A 552 -15.46 -20.24 -0.86
C HIS A 552 -13.98 -20.46 -1.19
N ALA A 553 -13.12 -20.14 -0.24
CA ALA A 553 -11.68 -20.25 -0.36
C ALA A 553 -11.22 -21.69 -0.14
N GLU A 554 -10.33 -22.19 -1.00
CA GLU A 554 -9.81 -23.57 -0.91
C GLU A 554 -9.05 -23.84 0.41
N GLN A 555 -8.32 -22.82 0.90
CA GLN A 555 -7.51 -22.91 2.12
C GLN A 555 -8.12 -22.06 3.24
N ASP A 556 -9.44 -22.05 3.33
CA ASP A 556 -10.15 -21.37 4.42
C ASP A 556 -10.03 -22.17 5.72
N ALA A 557 -9.40 -21.57 6.73
CA ALA A 557 -9.26 -22.19 8.04
C ALA A 557 -10.36 -21.81 9.03
N TRP A 558 -11.30 -20.94 8.62
CA TRP A 558 -12.40 -20.46 9.45
C TRP A 558 -13.68 -21.23 9.14
N VAL A 559 -13.88 -21.59 7.87
CA VAL A 559 -15.10 -22.27 7.41
C VAL A 559 -14.77 -23.71 7.02
N ASP A 560 -15.40 -24.65 7.69
CA ASP A 560 -15.26 -26.07 7.37
C ASP A 560 -15.98 -26.43 6.05
N PRO A 561 -15.30 -27.07 5.08
CA PRO A 561 -15.91 -27.49 3.83
C PRO A 561 -17.16 -28.36 4.02
N SER A 562 -17.21 -29.22 5.03
CA SER A 562 -18.38 -30.08 5.26
C SER A 562 -19.63 -29.29 5.67
N SER A 563 -19.43 -28.15 6.35
CA SER A 563 -20.51 -27.22 6.70
C SER A 563 -21.07 -26.52 5.47
N ILE A 564 -20.23 -26.22 4.46
CA ILE A 564 -20.67 -25.64 3.18
C ILE A 564 -21.52 -26.67 2.41
N GLU A 565 -21.09 -27.93 2.36
CA GLU A 565 -21.84 -29.01 1.71
C GLU A 565 -23.20 -29.24 2.37
N ALA A 566 -23.26 -29.30 3.71
CA ALA A 566 -24.50 -29.49 4.46
C ALA A 566 -25.50 -28.35 4.22
N VAL A 567 -25.04 -27.10 4.34
CA VAL A 567 -25.88 -25.92 4.08
C VAL A 567 -26.29 -25.83 2.61
N GLY A 568 -25.39 -26.16 1.68
CA GLY A 568 -25.70 -26.22 0.26
C GLY A 568 -26.79 -27.25 -0.07
N ALA A 569 -26.75 -28.42 0.57
CA ALA A 569 -27.81 -29.42 0.45
C ALA A 569 -29.15 -28.91 1.00
N ALA A 570 -29.14 -28.18 2.12
CA ALA A 570 -30.32 -27.56 2.72
C ALA A 570 -30.95 -26.46 1.84
N MET A 571 -30.13 -25.75 1.05
CA MET A 571 -30.62 -24.76 0.07
C MET A 571 -31.39 -25.41 -1.10
N GLY A 572 -31.06 -26.67 -1.44
CA GLY A 572 -31.69 -27.40 -2.55
C GLY A 572 -31.56 -26.66 -3.89
N GLU A 573 -32.67 -26.53 -4.62
CA GLU A 573 -32.70 -25.89 -5.95
C GLU A 573 -32.38 -24.38 -5.93
N ASN A 574 -32.39 -23.75 -4.76
CA ASN A 574 -32.02 -22.34 -4.62
C ASN A 574 -30.52 -22.12 -4.77
N LEU A 575 -29.68 -23.11 -4.49
CA LEU A 575 -28.24 -23.01 -4.75
C LEU A 575 -27.99 -23.11 -6.26
N ARG A 576 -27.54 -22.00 -6.86
CA ARG A 576 -27.25 -21.92 -8.30
C ARG A 576 -25.84 -22.37 -8.64
N HIS A 577 -24.88 -21.84 -7.88
CA HIS A 577 -23.46 -22.10 -8.10
C HIS A 577 -22.71 -22.14 -6.77
N SER A 578 -21.69 -22.97 -6.72
CA SER A 578 -20.72 -23.05 -5.62
C SER A 578 -19.31 -23.07 -6.21
N TYR A 579 -18.60 -21.95 -6.04
CA TYR A 579 -17.28 -21.72 -6.60
C TYR A 579 -16.19 -21.85 -5.53
N VAL A 580 -15.24 -22.74 -5.75
CA VAL A 580 -13.98 -22.78 -4.99
C VAL A 580 -13.01 -21.78 -5.60
N VAL A 581 -12.35 -20.98 -4.75
CA VAL A 581 -11.26 -20.05 -5.11
C VAL A 581 -9.91 -20.70 -4.74
N PRO A 582 -9.15 -21.22 -5.71
CA PRO A 582 -7.92 -21.97 -5.45
C PRO A 582 -6.87 -21.14 -4.69
N GLY A 583 -6.24 -21.75 -3.70
CA GLY A 583 -5.24 -21.20 -2.78
C GLY A 583 -5.62 -19.88 -2.09
N ALA A 584 -6.89 -19.51 -2.07
CA ALA A 584 -7.35 -18.34 -1.32
C ALA A 584 -7.46 -18.69 0.17
N LEU A 585 -7.28 -17.68 1.02
CA LEU A 585 -7.56 -17.74 2.46
C LEU A 585 -8.91 -17.07 2.74
N HIS A 586 -9.33 -17.07 4.01
CA HIS A 586 -10.61 -16.50 4.43
C HIS A 586 -10.81 -15.03 3.98
N ARG A 587 -9.75 -14.23 3.97
CA ARG A 587 -9.77 -12.84 3.47
C ARG A 587 -9.32 -12.77 2.02
N LEU A 588 -10.28 -12.63 1.10
CA LEU A 588 -9.96 -12.51 -0.34
C LEU A 588 -9.06 -11.31 -0.67
N GLN A 589 -9.12 -10.24 0.14
CA GLN A 589 -8.36 -9.00 -0.04
C GLN A 589 -6.84 -9.19 0.12
N GLU A 590 -6.38 -10.29 0.74
CA GLU A 590 -4.96 -10.64 0.82
C GLU A 590 -4.35 -10.88 -0.56
N SER A 591 -5.16 -11.33 -1.52
CA SER A 591 -4.75 -11.51 -2.92
C SER A 591 -5.63 -10.68 -3.86
N PRO A 592 -5.21 -9.44 -4.20
CA PRO A 592 -5.95 -8.57 -5.11
C PRO A 592 -6.23 -9.19 -6.49
N ARG A 593 -5.43 -10.18 -6.90
CA ARG A 593 -5.66 -10.93 -8.14
C ARG A 593 -6.86 -11.88 -8.01
N LYS A 594 -6.89 -12.70 -6.96
CA LYS A 594 -7.98 -13.64 -6.69
C LYS A 594 -9.30 -12.91 -6.42
N ALA A 595 -9.23 -11.82 -5.65
CA ALA A 595 -10.39 -10.95 -5.42
C ALA A 595 -11.03 -10.45 -6.73
N ARG A 596 -10.23 -10.06 -7.74
CA ARG A 596 -10.77 -9.63 -9.04
C ARG A 596 -11.50 -10.72 -9.79
N THR A 597 -11.00 -11.95 -9.76
CA THR A 597 -11.67 -13.09 -10.38
C THR A 597 -13.04 -13.30 -9.75
N VAL A 598 -13.12 -13.23 -8.41
CA VAL A 598 -14.39 -13.31 -7.68
C VAL A 598 -15.31 -12.14 -8.01
N TYR A 599 -14.81 -10.90 -8.05
CA TYR A 599 -15.63 -9.72 -8.39
C TYR A 599 -16.19 -9.80 -9.81
N ARG A 600 -15.39 -10.32 -10.76
CA ARG A 600 -15.84 -10.57 -12.12
C ARG A 600 -16.99 -11.57 -12.14
N GLN A 601 -16.86 -12.66 -11.40
CA GLN A 601 -17.89 -13.70 -11.37
C GLN A 601 -19.16 -13.22 -10.66
N ILE A 602 -19.05 -12.47 -9.57
CA ILE A 602 -20.21 -11.83 -8.91
C ILE A 602 -20.96 -10.93 -9.89
N ALA A 603 -20.25 -10.10 -10.66
CA ALA A 603 -20.88 -9.23 -11.64
C ALA A 603 -21.64 -10.01 -12.74
N LEU A 604 -21.13 -11.18 -13.14
CA LEU A 604 -21.80 -12.07 -14.09
C LEU A 604 -23.06 -12.69 -13.47
N CYS A 605 -22.98 -13.26 -12.28
CA CYS A 605 -24.14 -13.82 -11.58
C CYS A 605 -25.21 -12.75 -11.32
N CYS A 606 -24.83 -11.54 -10.93
CA CYS A 606 -25.75 -10.41 -10.77
C CYS A 606 -26.43 -10.05 -12.10
N GLN A 607 -25.73 -10.13 -13.23
CA GLN A 607 -26.32 -9.85 -14.54
C GLN A 607 -27.31 -10.94 -14.95
N GLU A 608 -26.97 -12.21 -14.75
CA GLU A 608 -27.82 -13.35 -15.11
C GLU A 608 -29.12 -13.36 -14.29
N GLU A 609 -29.03 -13.19 -12.97
CA GLU A 609 -30.18 -13.35 -12.07
C GLU A 609 -30.99 -12.04 -11.89
N LEU A 610 -30.33 -10.88 -11.85
CA LEU A 610 -31.01 -9.60 -11.58
C LEU A 610 -31.34 -8.81 -12.84
N TRP A 611 -30.59 -8.99 -13.94
CA TRP A 611 -30.73 -8.20 -15.17
C TRP A 611 -30.68 -9.01 -16.48
N PRO A 612 -31.48 -10.09 -16.63
CA PRO A 612 -31.38 -11.01 -17.78
C PRO A 612 -31.64 -10.32 -19.14
N ALA A 613 -32.44 -9.25 -19.16
CA ALA A 613 -32.72 -8.49 -20.37
C ALA A 613 -31.49 -7.76 -20.94
N ARG A 614 -30.46 -7.52 -20.13
CA ARG A 614 -29.24 -6.84 -20.55
C ARG A 614 -28.13 -7.86 -20.81
N SER A 615 -27.76 -8.03 -22.08
CA SER A 615 -26.58 -8.81 -22.44
C SER A 615 -25.30 -8.02 -22.15
N MET A 616 -24.50 -8.46 -21.18
CA MET A 616 -23.15 -7.92 -20.95
C MET A 616 -22.20 -8.48 -22.01
N ALA A 617 -21.92 -7.69 -23.05
CA ALA A 617 -20.98 -8.10 -24.10
C ALA A 617 -19.54 -8.32 -23.58
N ARG A 618 -19.15 -7.61 -22.50
CA ARG A 618 -17.87 -7.77 -21.79
C ARG A 618 -17.92 -7.10 -20.42
N THR A 619 -17.31 -7.73 -19.41
CA THR A 619 -17.08 -7.09 -18.10
C THR A 619 -16.05 -5.96 -18.23
N VAL A 620 -16.39 -4.80 -17.69
CA VAL A 620 -15.50 -3.65 -17.58
C VAL A 620 -14.73 -3.76 -16.27
N GLU A 621 -13.41 -3.68 -16.35
CA GLU A 621 -12.57 -3.59 -15.14
C GLU A 621 -12.39 -2.13 -14.74
N PRO A 622 -12.70 -1.77 -13.49
CA PRO A 622 -12.56 -0.40 -13.00
C PRO A 622 -11.08 0.00 -12.88
N SER A 623 -10.81 1.30 -13.05
CA SER A 623 -9.45 1.83 -12.92
C SER A 623 -8.95 1.72 -11.48
N HIS A 624 -7.78 1.12 -11.28
CA HIS A 624 -7.14 1.08 -9.95
C HIS A 624 -6.89 2.47 -9.39
N ARG A 625 -6.69 3.47 -10.26
CA ARG A 625 -6.51 4.85 -9.85
C ARG A 625 -7.78 5.41 -9.24
N GLU A 626 -8.94 5.13 -9.83
CA GLU A 626 -10.24 5.60 -9.32
C GLU A 626 -10.53 4.97 -7.95
N ILE A 627 -10.38 3.65 -7.84
CA ILE A 627 -10.52 2.91 -6.57
C ILE A 627 -9.57 3.49 -5.50
N GLY A 628 -8.30 3.70 -5.84
CA GLY A 628 -7.31 4.25 -4.89
C GLY A 628 -7.59 5.69 -4.47
N VAL A 629 -8.19 6.50 -5.35
CA VAL A 629 -8.62 7.88 -5.02
C VAL A 629 -9.83 7.84 -4.10
N GLN A 630 -10.84 7.01 -4.38
CA GLN A 630 -12.02 6.88 -3.55
C GLN A 630 -11.69 6.33 -2.15
N ASN A 631 -10.88 5.26 -2.08
CA ASN A 631 -10.40 4.72 -0.81
C ASN A 631 -9.69 5.79 0.04
N ARG A 632 -8.90 6.66 -0.60
CA ARG A 632 -8.27 7.78 0.09
C ARG A 632 -9.30 8.79 0.58
N ALA A 633 -10.27 9.15 -0.24
CA ALA A 633 -11.31 10.12 0.11
C ALA A 633 -12.15 9.64 1.32
N GLU A 634 -12.62 8.39 1.30
CA GLU A 634 -13.35 7.77 2.42
C GLU A 634 -12.48 7.69 3.69
N ARG A 635 -11.19 7.38 3.55
CA ARG A 635 -10.27 7.36 4.69
C ARG A 635 -10.09 8.73 5.33
N GLU A 636 -9.84 9.77 4.54
CA GLU A 636 -9.67 11.12 5.09
C GLU A 636 -10.99 11.63 5.70
N ARG A 637 -12.14 11.19 5.19
CA ARG A 637 -13.45 11.43 5.81
C ARG A 637 -13.56 10.76 7.19
N SER A 638 -13.17 9.49 7.33
CA SER A 638 -13.17 8.77 8.61
C SER A 638 -12.25 9.43 9.64
N LYS A 639 -11.03 9.81 9.23
CA LYS A 639 -10.07 10.51 10.11
C LYS A 639 -10.60 11.83 10.65
N LYS A 640 -11.30 12.62 9.83
CA LYS A 640 -11.91 13.88 10.26
C LYS A 640 -13.01 13.70 11.30
N ARG A 641 -13.73 12.56 11.24
CA ARG A 641 -14.80 12.24 12.21
C ARG A 641 -14.25 11.76 13.56
N ARG A 642 -13.14 11.01 13.56
CA ARG A 642 -12.48 10.50 14.77
C ARG A 642 -10.99 10.85 14.76
N PRO A 643 -10.62 12.13 14.98
CA PRO A 643 -9.21 12.51 15.06
C PRO A 643 -8.58 11.88 16.30
N MET A 644 -7.39 11.30 16.15
CA MET A 644 -6.62 10.77 17.28
C MET A 644 -5.54 11.77 17.67
N GLY A 645 -5.63 12.31 18.88
CA GLY A 645 -4.64 13.24 19.41
C GLY A 645 -3.30 12.55 19.70
N LYS A 646 -2.23 13.35 19.87
CA LYS A 646 -0.91 12.80 20.28
C LYS A 646 -0.98 12.06 21.62
N SER A 647 -1.78 12.55 22.58
CA SER A 647 -2.00 11.88 23.87
C SER A 647 -2.66 10.50 23.72
N ASP A 648 -3.66 10.41 22.85
CA ASP A 648 -4.41 9.18 22.61
C ASP A 648 -3.53 8.14 21.90
N HIS A 649 -2.68 8.60 20.98
CA HIS A 649 -1.68 7.77 20.34
C HIS A 649 -0.69 7.19 21.37
N VAL A 650 -0.17 8.02 22.30
CA VAL A 650 0.71 7.53 23.39
C VAL A 650 -0.01 6.54 24.29
N ALA A 651 -1.25 6.83 24.70
CA ALA A 651 -2.02 5.95 25.57
C ALA A 651 -2.27 4.58 24.90
N PHE A 652 -2.64 4.58 23.62
CA PHE A 652 -2.81 3.37 22.82
C PHE A 652 -1.54 2.51 22.82
N TRP A 653 -0.39 3.10 22.47
CA TRP A 653 0.87 2.35 22.39
C TRP A 653 1.40 1.92 23.75
N GLN A 654 1.17 2.71 24.79
CA GLN A 654 1.51 2.32 26.17
C GLN A 654 0.75 1.08 26.60
N GLU A 655 -0.55 1.02 26.34
CA GLU A 655 -1.38 -0.14 26.65
C GLU A 655 -1.02 -1.35 25.78
N TYR A 656 -0.83 -1.14 24.47
CA TYR A 656 -0.42 -2.18 23.54
C TYR A 656 0.91 -2.84 23.94
N LEU A 657 1.93 -2.03 24.26
CA LEU A 657 3.25 -2.52 24.63
C LEU A 657 3.28 -3.17 26.02
N HIS A 658 2.38 -2.79 26.94
CA HIS A 658 2.22 -3.46 28.22
C HIS A 658 1.84 -4.94 28.03
N ASN A 659 0.97 -5.23 27.07
CA ASN A 659 0.53 -6.59 26.73
C ASN A 659 1.50 -7.32 25.78
N PHE A 660 2.62 -6.70 25.39
CA PHE A 660 3.58 -7.21 24.40
C PHE A 660 4.80 -7.91 25.03
N GLN A 661 4.83 -8.08 26.36
CA GLN A 661 6.00 -8.59 27.10
C GLN A 661 6.34 -10.06 26.81
N THR A 662 5.35 -10.88 26.44
CA THR A 662 5.47 -12.34 26.29
C THR A 662 5.64 -12.79 24.83
N ILE A 663 5.54 -11.86 23.87
CA ILE A 663 5.71 -12.16 22.45
C ILE A 663 7.08 -12.76 22.09
N PRO A 664 8.18 -12.43 22.80
CA PRO A 664 9.42 -13.18 22.67
C PRO A 664 9.31 -14.67 23.03
N ASN A 665 8.17 -15.24 23.43
CA ASN A 665 8.01 -16.69 23.57
C ASN A 665 7.44 -17.34 22.28
N VAL A 666 6.96 -16.53 21.33
CA VAL A 666 6.32 -17.02 20.10
C VAL A 666 7.37 -17.38 19.06
N ALA A 667 7.37 -18.64 18.60
CA ALA A 667 8.37 -19.16 17.67
C ALA A 667 8.45 -18.36 16.34
N ASP A 668 7.32 -17.96 15.77
CA ASP A 668 7.31 -17.14 14.55
C ASP A 668 7.86 -15.72 14.77
N PHE A 669 7.69 -15.17 15.97
CA PHE A 669 8.32 -13.90 16.32
C PHE A 669 9.85 -14.05 16.43
N TRP A 670 10.34 -15.15 17.02
CA TRP A 670 11.78 -15.49 16.97
C TRP A 670 12.30 -15.62 15.54
N ARG A 671 11.56 -16.29 14.65
CA ARG A 671 11.93 -16.41 13.22
C ARG A 671 11.98 -15.04 12.54
N LEU A 672 11.06 -14.13 12.87
CA LEU A 672 11.11 -12.74 12.40
C LEU A 672 12.38 -12.04 12.90
N MET A 673 12.73 -12.15 14.19
CA MET A 673 13.94 -11.55 14.76
C MET A 673 15.23 -12.11 14.15
N ASP A 674 15.31 -13.42 13.96
CA ASP A 674 16.43 -14.07 13.27
C ASP A 674 16.54 -13.62 11.80
N HIS A 675 15.42 -13.46 11.10
CA HIS A 675 15.42 -12.95 9.73
C HIS A 675 15.92 -11.49 9.67
N VAL A 676 15.44 -10.63 10.59
CA VAL A 676 15.94 -9.24 10.74
C VAL A 676 17.45 -9.25 11.00
N TYR A 677 17.91 -10.07 11.94
CA TYR A 677 19.32 -10.18 12.31
C TYR A 677 20.21 -10.62 11.13
N ARG A 678 19.80 -11.64 10.39
CA ARG A 678 20.54 -12.13 9.20
C ARG A 678 20.60 -11.07 8.10
N LEU A 679 19.50 -10.37 7.83
CA LEU A 679 19.47 -9.33 6.82
C LEU A 679 20.27 -8.08 7.23
N MET A 680 20.28 -7.73 8.52
CA MET A 680 21.13 -6.67 9.08
C MET A 680 22.61 -6.93 8.81
N GLY A 681 23.00 -8.22 8.71
CA GLY A 681 24.35 -8.65 8.43
C GLY A 681 25.26 -8.59 9.65
N ASP A 682 26.50 -9.05 9.47
CA ASP A 682 27.46 -9.12 10.56
C ASP A 682 27.76 -7.73 11.14
N CYS A 683 27.82 -7.69 12.48
CA CYS A 683 28.17 -6.54 13.28
C CYS A 683 29.31 -6.94 14.24
N HIS A 684 30.53 -7.06 13.70
CA HIS A 684 31.70 -7.58 14.43
C HIS A 684 32.78 -6.54 14.68
N HIS A 685 32.64 -5.35 14.11
CA HIS A 685 33.65 -4.29 14.14
C HIS A 685 33.26 -3.12 15.06
N GLY A 686 32.24 -3.32 15.90
CA GLY A 686 31.73 -2.29 16.80
C GLY A 686 30.74 -1.34 16.11
N GLU A 687 30.01 -1.87 15.13
CA GLU A 687 28.98 -1.15 14.38
C GLU A 687 27.95 -0.54 15.32
N ARG A 688 27.50 0.65 14.96
CA ARG A 688 26.47 1.38 15.69
C ARG A 688 25.09 1.11 15.10
N ILE A 689 24.21 0.57 15.93
CA ILE A 689 22.88 0.07 15.54
C ILE A 689 21.81 0.99 16.12
N LEU A 690 20.97 1.54 15.25
CA LEU A 690 19.74 2.23 15.64
C LEU A 690 18.56 1.25 15.52
N ASP A 691 17.83 1.08 16.60
CA ASP A 691 16.54 0.38 16.64
C ASP A 691 15.41 1.42 16.77
N ALA A 692 14.80 1.75 15.65
CA ALA A 692 13.79 2.79 15.52
C ALA A 692 12.39 2.22 15.81
N GLY A 693 11.81 2.65 16.93
CA GLY A 693 10.57 2.10 17.47
C GLY A 693 10.85 0.84 18.28
N CYS A 694 11.82 0.90 19.19
CA CYS A 694 12.33 -0.27 19.89
C CYS A 694 11.34 -0.91 20.86
N GLY A 695 10.27 -0.20 21.25
CA GLY A 695 9.27 -0.68 22.21
C GLY A 695 9.92 -1.18 23.50
N ASN A 696 9.60 -2.43 23.90
CA ASN A 696 10.17 -3.09 25.07
C ASN A 696 11.59 -3.65 24.87
N GLY A 697 12.28 -3.30 23.77
CA GLY A 697 13.68 -3.65 23.54
C GLY A 697 13.91 -5.08 23.03
N ASN A 698 12.91 -5.73 22.43
CA ASN A 698 13.00 -7.14 22.03
C ASN A 698 14.19 -7.43 21.09
N LEU A 699 14.46 -6.55 20.12
CA LEU A 699 15.63 -6.69 19.24
C LEU A 699 16.94 -6.53 20.01
N GLY A 700 17.01 -5.57 20.94
CA GLY A 700 18.18 -5.37 21.79
C GLY A 700 18.52 -6.60 22.63
N VAL A 701 17.51 -7.22 23.27
CA VAL A 701 17.66 -8.50 23.99
C VAL A 701 18.16 -9.61 23.07
N PHE A 702 17.55 -9.74 21.89
CA PHE A 702 17.93 -10.74 20.89
C PHE A 702 19.40 -10.58 20.45
N LEU A 703 19.84 -9.33 20.22
CA LEU A 703 21.23 -9.02 19.86
C LEU A 703 22.20 -9.36 20.99
N GLN A 704 21.84 -9.05 22.24
CA GLN A 704 22.66 -9.35 23.42
C GLN A 704 22.87 -10.87 23.61
N LEU A 705 21.82 -11.67 23.42
CA LEU A 705 21.89 -13.14 23.46
C LEU A 705 22.78 -13.72 22.34
N ASN A 706 22.58 -13.26 21.10
CA ASN A 706 23.39 -13.70 19.96
C ASN A 706 24.86 -13.32 20.13
N GLN A 707 25.13 -12.13 20.65
CA GLN A 707 26.49 -11.68 20.94
C GLN A 707 27.15 -12.56 22.02
N ALA A 708 26.44 -12.90 23.09
CA ALA A 708 26.95 -13.80 24.12
C ALA A 708 27.31 -15.17 23.52
N PHE A 709 26.41 -15.76 22.74
CA PHE A 709 26.69 -17.01 22.02
C PHE A 709 27.96 -16.90 21.17
N ARG A 710 28.10 -15.83 20.38
CA ARG A 710 29.32 -15.61 19.57
C ARG A 710 30.57 -15.46 20.42
N GLN A 711 30.56 -14.71 21.53
CA GLN A 711 31.72 -14.54 22.40
C GLN A 711 32.21 -15.86 23.01
N ARG A 712 31.29 -16.78 23.29
CA ARG A 712 31.58 -18.12 23.82
C ARG A 712 32.32 -19.00 22.79
N TYR A 713 31.98 -18.89 21.50
CA TYR A 713 32.50 -19.78 20.45
C TYR A 713 33.50 -19.13 19.46
N ALA A 714 33.72 -17.81 19.52
CA ALA A 714 34.62 -17.11 18.59
C ALA A 714 36.12 -17.32 18.91
N ARG A 715 36.93 -17.50 17.85
CA ARG A 715 38.41 -17.55 17.91
C ARG A 715 38.97 -16.18 18.37
N ARG A 716 40.06 -16.17 19.15
CA ARG A 716 40.70 -14.92 19.64
C ARG A 716 41.16 -14.06 18.45
N GLY A 717 40.78 -12.78 18.39
CA GLY A 717 41.39 -11.84 17.43
C GLY A 717 40.59 -10.58 17.10
N ASP A 718 39.40 -10.71 16.50
CA ASP A 718 38.85 -9.61 15.67
C ASP A 718 37.46 -9.08 16.07
N PHE A 719 36.98 -9.39 17.27
CA PHE A 719 35.60 -9.08 17.65
C PHE A 719 35.47 -7.85 18.55
N ARG A 720 34.69 -6.85 18.11
CA ARG A 720 34.24 -5.72 18.92
C ARG A 720 32.72 -5.76 19.07
N SER A 721 32.26 -5.58 20.30
CA SER A 721 30.85 -5.49 20.66
C SER A 721 30.17 -4.30 19.94
N PRO A 722 29.02 -4.50 19.29
CA PRO A 722 28.21 -3.41 18.74
C PRO A 722 27.76 -2.39 19.79
N ASP A 723 27.37 -1.20 19.33
CA ASP A 723 26.75 -0.15 20.12
C ASP A 723 25.28 -0.01 19.73
N TYR A 724 24.37 -0.40 20.63
CA TYR A 724 22.93 -0.39 20.41
C TYR A 724 22.29 0.87 20.97
N VAL A 725 21.44 1.51 20.16
CA VAL A 725 20.62 2.66 20.53
C VAL A 725 19.17 2.37 20.13
N GLY A 726 18.30 2.18 21.10
CA GLY A 726 16.85 2.08 20.92
C GLY A 726 16.17 3.45 20.99
N VAL A 727 15.19 3.69 20.14
CA VAL A 727 14.37 4.91 20.16
C VAL A 727 12.90 4.56 20.23
N ASP A 728 12.18 5.21 21.14
CA ASP A 728 10.72 5.14 21.20
C ASP A 728 10.16 6.43 21.83
N PHE A 729 8.89 6.74 21.61
CA PHE A 729 8.26 7.92 22.20
C PHE A 729 7.48 7.58 23.48
N VAL A 730 7.22 6.29 23.75
CA VAL A 730 6.51 5.75 24.92
C VAL A 730 7.46 5.56 26.11
N PRO A 731 7.34 6.37 27.19
CA PRO A 731 8.31 6.33 28.30
C PRO A 731 8.34 5.00 29.06
N THR A 732 7.17 4.39 29.28
CA THR A 732 7.06 3.11 30.01
C THR A 732 7.71 1.95 29.25
N ALA A 733 7.61 1.94 27.92
CA ALA A 733 8.25 0.94 27.07
C ALA A 733 9.78 1.04 27.14
N LEU A 734 10.33 2.26 27.10
CA LEU A 734 11.77 2.48 27.25
C LEU A 734 12.29 2.05 28.63
N ALA A 735 11.53 2.32 29.70
CA ALA A 735 11.87 1.85 31.04
C ALA A 735 11.84 0.31 31.14
N GLN A 736 10.86 -0.33 30.48
CA GLN A 736 10.79 -1.79 30.39
C GLN A 736 11.96 -2.36 29.57
N ALA A 737 12.34 -1.72 28.46
CA ALA A 737 13.49 -2.12 27.65
C ALA A 737 14.79 -2.13 28.46
N MET A 738 15.04 -1.06 29.25
CA MET A 738 16.21 -1.02 30.14
C MET A 738 16.19 -2.14 31.18
N THR A 739 15.04 -2.37 31.83
CA THR A 739 14.87 -3.49 32.77
C THR A 739 15.21 -4.83 32.11
N ASN A 740 14.71 -5.06 30.89
CA ASN A 740 14.97 -6.29 30.14
C ASN A 740 16.47 -6.46 29.81
N PHE A 741 17.15 -5.40 29.38
CA PHE A 741 18.59 -5.42 29.09
C PHE A 741 19.44 -5.73 30.33
N GLU A 742 19.07 -5.16 31.48
CA GLU A 742 19.75 -5.39 32.76
C GLU A 742 19.56 -6.82 33.25
N GLN A 743 18.33 -7.34 33.20
CA GLN A 743 18.01 -8.72 33.61
C GLN A 743 18.76 -9.76 32.77
N VAL A 744 18.71 -9.62 31.44
CA VAL A 744 19.40 -10.54 30.53
C VAL A 744 20.91 -10.41 30.67
N GLY A 745 21.43 -9.18 30.79
CA GLY A 745 22.84 -8.92 31.04
C GLY A 745 23.35 -9.60 32.32
N ALA A 746 22.61 -9.49 33.43
CA ALA A 746 22.95 -10.13 34.69
C ALA A 746 22.92 -11.67 34.60
N ALA A 747 21.90 -12.23 33.96
CA ALA A 747 21.78 -13.67 33.73
C ALA A 747 22.96 -14.22 32.90
N LEU A 748 23.31 -13.53 31.80
CA LEU A 748 24.46 -13.89 30.96
C LEU A 748 25.77 -13.78 31.73
N GLN A 749 25.96 -12.72 32.53
CA GLN A 749 27.15 -12.57 33.35
C GLN A 749 27.34 -13.76 34.30
N GLY A 750 26.27 -14.21 34.97
CA GLY A 750 26.30 -15.37 35.87
C GLY A 750 26.71 -16.68 35.19
N GLN A 751 26.28 -16.91 33.93
CA GLN A 751 26.55 -18.15 33.19
C GLN A 751 27.98 -18.24 32.62
N PHE A 752 28.69 -17.12 32.46
CA PHE A 752 30.05 -17.09 31.89
C PHE A 752 31.16 -17.36 32.93
N TYR A 753 30.83 -17.33 34.24
CA TYR A 753 31.83 -17.54 35.30
C TYR A 753 32.32 -18.99 35.44
N GLU A 754 31.61 -20.00 34.91
CA GLU A 754 31.96 -21.42 35.09
C GLU A 754 33.02 -21.97 34.11
N GLY A 755 33.55 -21.17 33.19
CA GLY A 755 34.65 -21.65 32.34
C GLY A 755 35.07 -20.73 31.19
N LEU A 756 36.25 -20.12 31.36
CA LEU A 756 37.22 -19.70 30.33
C LEU A 756 37.10 -18.32 29.62
N ARG A 757 36.05 -17.50 29.76
CA ARG A 757 36.07 -16.06 29.34
C ARG A 757 35.07 -15.18 30.10
N ALA A 758 35.47 -13.95 30.46
CA ALA A 758 34.54 -12.95 30.95
C ALA A 758 33.64 -12.44 29.82
N TYR A 759 32.32 -12.43 30.04
CA TYR A 759 31.36 -11.81 29.13
C TYR A 759 31.61 -10.31 29.04
N VAL A 760 31.65 -9.77 27.82
CA VAL A 760 31.74 -8.32 27.59
C VAL A 760 30.37 -7.83 27.13
N PRO A 761 29.62 -7.10 27.97
CA PRO A 761 28.30 -6.62 27.61
C PRO A 761 28.31 -5.71 26.37
N MET A 762 27.22 -5.74 25.61
CA MET A 762 26.93 -4.71 24.59
C MET A 762 26.71 -3.36 25.26
N SER A 763 27.04 -2.27 24.58
CA SER A 763 26.53 -0.95 24.99
C SER A 763 25.05 -0.86 24.62
N MET A 764 24.18 -0.72 25.61
CA MET A 764 22.73 -0.64 25.43
C MET A 764 22.23 0.71 25.90
N ARG A 765 21.70 1.53 24.99
CA ARG A 765 21.12 2.84 25.34
C ARG A 765 19.73 2.98 24.74
N VAL A 766 18.89 3.76 25.41
CA VAL A 766 17.58 4.15 24.91
C VAL A 766 17.46 5.67 24.88
N CYS A 767 16.69 6.18 23.92
CA CYS A 767 16.43 7.61 23.76
C CYS A 767 14.95 7.84 23.47
N ARG A 768 14.35 8.82 24.17
CA ARG A 768 12.97 9.21 23.89
C ARG A 768 12.92 10.16 22.70
N ALA A 769 12.37 9.70 21.57
CA ALA A 769 12.12 10.55 20.41
C ALA A 769 10.93 10.04 19.60
N ASP A 770 10.28 10.96 18.89
CA ASP A 770 9.19 10.66 17.96
C ASP A 770 9.78 10.44 16.57
N LEU A 771 9.49 9.29 15.95
CA LEU A 771 9.97 8.93 14.61
C LEU A 771 9.34 9.78 13.49
N GLU A 772 8.27 10.52 13.82
CA GLU A 772 7.64 11.50 12.94
C GLU A 772 8.23 12.91 13.12
N SER A 773 9.29 13.03 13.91
CA SER A 773 10.08 14.26 14.08
C SER A 773 11.54 14.02 13.66
N PRO A 774 12.33 15.08 13.37
CA PRO A 774 13.76 14.92 13.10
C PRO A 774 14.45 14.17 14.24
N LEU A 775 15.18 13.10 13.90
CA LEU A 775 15.82 12.28 14.91
C LEU A 775 16.97 13.05 15.59
N PRO A 776 17.16 12.92 16.91
CA PRO A 776 18.16 13.67 17.69
C PRO A 776 19.59 13.12 17.51
N PHE A 777 19.94 12.75 16.28
CA PHE A 777 21.24 12.20 15.93
C PHE A 777 21.84 12.96 14.75
N PRO A 778 23.17 13.15 14.74
CA PRO A 778 23.86 13.70 13.58
C PRO A 778 23.67 12.84 12.33
N ASP A 779 23.90 13.44 11.18
CA ASP A 779 23.96 12.71 9.92
C ASP A 779 25.02 11.63 9.96
N ARG A 780 24.75 10.48 9.30
CA ARG A 780 25.71 9.38 9.11
C ARG A 780 26.28 8.80 10.42
N SER A 781 25.52 8.85 11.50
CA SER A 781 25.94 8.40 12.83
C SER A 781 25.72 6.91 13.13
N PHE A 782 25.06 6.15 12.25
CA PHE A 782 24.76 4.73 12.43
C PHE A 782 25.17 3.88 11.23
N ASP A 783 25.71 2.68 11.47
CA ASP A 783 26.07 1.72 10.43
C ASP A 783 24.90 0.82 10.05
N ARG A 784 23.98 0.61 11.00
CA ARG A 784 22.75 -0.18 10.84
C ARG A 784 21.56 0.59 11.39
N VAL A 785 20.49 0.63 10.62
CA VAL A 785 19.18 1.12 11.08
C VAL A 785 18.18 0.00 10.91
N VAL A 786 17.50 -0.36 11.98
CA VAL A 786 16.43 -1.36 12.01
C VAL A 786 15.13 -0.66 12.42
N CYS A 787 14.05 -0.94 11.71
CA CYS A 787 12.71 -0.47 12.02
C CYS A 787 11.79 -1.68 11.93
N ASN A 788 11.53 -2.33 13.07
CA ASN A 788 10.82 -3.60 13.09
C ASN A 788 9.33 -3.41 13.38
N LEU A 789 8.48 -3.69 12.40
CA LEU A 789 7.02 -3.60 12.46
C LEU A 789 6.50 -2.22 12.87
N VAL A 790 7.20 -1.12 12.56
CA VAL A 790 6.77 0.24 13.00
C VAL A 790 6.31 1.14 11.85
N ILE A 791 6.84 0.95 10.64
CA ILE A 791 6.63 1.89 9.53
C ILE A 791 5.17 2.02 9.09
N GLY A 792 4.32 1.01 9.34
CA GLY A 792 2.89 1.06 9.06
C GLY A 792 2.08 1.96 10.01
N TYR A 793 2.68 2.39 11.11
CA TYR A 793 2.01 3.17 12.16
C TYR A 793 2.31 4.67 12.10
N VAL A 794 3.33 5.09 11.35
CA VAL A 794 3.66 6.51 11.17
C VAL A 794 2.78 7.14 10.07
N ARG A 795 2.39 8.39 10.26
CA ARG A 795 1.51 9.14 9.34
C ARG A 795 2.25 9.57 8.08
N ASP A 796 3.53 9.95 8.21
CA ASP A 796 4.41 10.25 7.06
C ASP A 796 5.60 9.28 6.99
N PRO A 797 5.39 8.06 6.45
CA PRO A 797 6.47 7.08 6.35
C PRO A 797 7.57 7.52 5.38
N LEU A 798 7.30 8.43 4.44
CA LEU A 798 8.33 8.95 3.54
C LEU A 798 9.31 9.88 4.28
N PHE A 799 8.79 10.75 5.14
CA PHE A 799 9.61 11.58 6.02
C PHE A 799 10.49 10.71 6.93
N THR A 800 9.88 9.75 7.63
CA THR A 800 10.60 8.84 8.55
C THR A 800 11.70 8.06 7.84
N LEU A 801 11.45 7.53 6.64
CA LEU A 801 12.48 6.84 5.86
C LEU A 801 13.64 7.76 5.43
N ARG A 802 13.36 9.04 5.13
CA ARG A 802 14.41 10.01 4.82
C ARG A 802 15.27 10.31 6.04
N GLU A 803 14.67 10.41 7.22
CA GLU A 803 15.41 10.55 8.47
C GLU A 803 16.30 9.34 8.75
N TYR A 804 15.80 8.11 8.51
CA TYR A 804 16.63 6.90 8.60
C TYR A 804 17.82 6.95 7.64
N LEU A 805 17.58 7.35 6.39
CA LEU A 805 18.66 7.49 5.41
C LEU A 805 19.62 8.63 5.77
N ARG A 806 19.17 9.70 6.45
CA ARG A 806 20.02 10.80 6.91
C ARG A 806 21.03 10.32 7.96
N VAL A 807 20.54 9.63 8.99
CA VAL A 807 21.38 9.13 10.10
C VAL A 807 22.21 7.91 9.73
N LEU A 808 21.85 7.19 8.66
CA LEU A 808 22.60 6.04 8.17
C LEU A 808 23.91 6.48 7.48
N ALA A 809 25.02 5.85 7.85
CA ALA A 809 26.34 6.09 7.27
C ALA A 809 26.41 5.63 5.80
N PRO A 810 27.34 6.15 4.99
CA PRO A 810 27.63 5.59 3.66
C PRO A 810 27.95 4.10 3.75
N ASN A 811 27.41 3.28 2.84
CA ASN A 811 27.45 1.81 2.91
C ASN A 811 26.76 1.19 4.14
N GLY A 812 26.08 2.00 4.95
CA GLY A 812 25.24 1.52 6.03
C GLY A 812 24.03 0.76 5.49
N ARG A 813 23.46 -0.10 6.32
CA ARG A 813 22.32 -0.95 5.96
C ARG A 813 21.06 -0.56 6.74
N LEU A 814 19.96 -0.50 6.00
CA LEU A 814 18.61 -0.30 6.51
C LEU A 814 17.84 -1.61 6.40
N VAL A 815 17.22 -2.04 7.51
CA VAL A 815 16.30 -3.19 7.55
C VAL A 815 14.97 -2.72 8.13
N ILE A 816 13.89 -2.90 7.37
CA ILE A 816 12.55 -2.49 7.78
C ILE A 816 11.62 -3.67 7.65
N SER A 817 10.88 -4.00 8.69
CA SER A 817 9.76 -4.94 8.58
C SER A 817 8.43 -4.22 8.76
N ASN A 818 7.39 -4.74 8.12
CA ASN A 818 6.04 -4.19 8.17
C ASN A 818 5.03 -5.33 8.05
N LEU A 819 3.89 -5.24 8.73
CA LEU A 819 2.78 -6.15 8.46
C LEU A 819 2.28 -5.95 7.03
N LYS A 820 1.71 -7.01 6.45
CA LYS A 820 0.95 -6.90 5.20
C LYS A 820 -0.41 -6.28 5.48
N PRO A 821 -1.02 -5.58 4.49
CA PRO A 821 -2.41 -5.17 4.60
C PRO A 821 -3.31 -6.37 4.89
N TYR A 822 -4.23 -6.22 5.84
CA TYR A 822 -5.18 -7.27 6.24
C TYR A 822 -4.54 -8.58 6.74
N ALA A 823 -3.33 -8.51 7.31
CA ALA A 823 -2.63 -9.67 7.83
C ALA A 823 -3.47 -10.52 8.80
N ASP A 824 -3.55 -11.81 8.55
CA ASP A 824 -4.24 -12.77 9.42
C ASP A 824 -3.26 -13.44 10.40
N LEU A 825 -3.23 -12.92 11.63
CA LEU A 825 -2.39 -13.49 12.69
C LEU A 825 -3.01 -14.72 13.37
N SER A 826 -4.25 -15.11 13.03
CA SER A 826 -4.89 -16.30 13.60
C SER A 826 -4.13 -17.58 13.25
N ALA A 827 -3.54 -17.67 12.05
CA ALA A 827 -2.70 -18.79 11.64
C ALA A 827 -1.44 -18.92 12.51
N ILE A 828 -0.83 -17.79 12.88
CA ILE A 828 0.34 -17.75 13.77
C ILE A 828 -0.06 -18.17 15.18
N TYR A 829 -1.19 -17.67 15.67
CA TYR A 829 -1.75 -18.06 16.96
C TYR A 829 -2.05 -19.57 17.02
N ARG A 830 -2.69 -20.13 15.99
CA ARG A 830 -2.97 -21.57 15.92
C ARG A 830 -1.69 -22.41 15.99
N SER A 831 -0.69 -22.09 15.18
CA SER A 831 0.61 -22.79 15.23
C SER A 831 1.26 -22.67 16.61
N PHE A 832 1.06 -21.55 17.30
CA PHE A 832 1.59 -21.34 18.63
C PHE A 832 0.87 -22.21 19.68
N VAL A 833 -0.48 -22.23 19.67
CA VAL A 833 -1.29 -23.07 20.57
C VAL A 833 -1.01 -24.56 20.37
N GLU A 834 -0.83 -25.02 19.14
CA GLU A 834 -0.45 -26.42 18.84
C GLU A 834 0.86 -26.83 19.53
N THR A 835 1.77 -25.89 19.74
CA THR A 835 3.07 -26.12 20.41
C THR A 835 3.09 -25.77 21.88
N ALA A 836 2.01 -25.16 22.40
CA ALA A 836 1.91 -24.75 23.79
C ALA A 836 1.82 -25.98 24.70
N GLN A 837 2.65 -26.01 25.74
CA GLN A 837 2.72 -27.09 26.72
C GLN A 837 2.05 -26.72 28.04
N THR A 838 1.78 -25.44 28.27
CA THR A 838 1.17 -24.95 29.51
C THR A 838 -0.05 -24.04 29.25
N PRO A 839 -1.01 -23.98 30.18
CA PRO A 839 -2.13 -23.04 30.11
C PRO A 839 -1.70 -21.57 30.01
N ASP A 840 -0.59 -21.21 30.69
CA ASP A 840 -0.04 -19.85 30.64
C ASP A 840 0.42 -19.48 29.23
N GLN A 841 1.00 -20.42 28.48
CA GLN A 841 1.39 -20.17 27.08
C GLN A 841 0.17 -19.93 26.21
N ILE A 842 -0.92 -20.68 26.38
CA ILE A 842 -2.16 -20.46 25.61
C ILE A 842 -2.71 -19.05 25.86
N GLU A 843 -2.73 -18.62 27.13
CA GLU A 843 -3.15 -17.28 27.52
C GLU A 843 -2.23 -16.18 26.96
N GLU A 844 -0.91 -16.42 26.86
CA GLU A 844 0.01 -15.51 26.16
C GLU A 844 -0.34 -15.37 24.67
N GLY A 845 -0.68 -16.46 24.01
CA GLY A 845 -1.11 -16.46 22.61
C GLY A 845 -2.42 -15.69 22.43
N ARG A 846 -3.37 -15.85 23.36
CA ARG A 846 -4.65 -15.14 23.31
C ARG A 846 -4.43 -13.63 23.37
N ARG A 847 -3.55 -13.16 24.25
CA ARG A 847 -3.18 -11.73 24.33
C ARG A 847 -2.55 -11.21 23.04
N LEU A 848 -1.77 -12.03 22.32
CA LEU A 848 -1.26 -11.66 20.99
C LEU A 848 -2.41 -11.47 19.99
N LEU A 849 -3.39 -12.38 19.99
CA LEU A 849 -4.56 -12.28 19.13
C LEU A 849 -5.39 -11.04 19.47
N ASP A 850 -5.61 -10.76 20.75
CA ASP A 850 -6.30 -9.56 21.23
C ASP A 850 -5.61 -8.28 20.74
N ASN A 851 -4.28 -8.21 20.90
CA ASN A 851 -3.47 -7.09 20.45
C ASN A 851 -3.56 -6.91 18.92
N SER A 852 -3.59 -8.01 18.16
CA SER A 852 -3.74 -7.96 16.70
C SER A 852 -5.07 -7.35 16.25
N GLY A 853 -6.16 -7.66 16.95
CA GLY A 853 -7.48 -7.11 16.68
C GLY A 853 -7.53 -5.59 16.87
N ARG A 854 -6.85 -5.06 17.90
CA ARG A 854 -6.74 -3.61 18.13
C ARG A 854 -6.00 -2.88 17.01
N ILE A 855 -4.92 -3.49 16.49
CA ILE A 855 -4.19 -2.92 15.34
C ILE A 855 -5.07 -2.91 14.09
N LYS A 856 -5.80 -4.00 13.87
CA LYS A 856 -6.71 -4.15 12.74
C LYS A 856 -7.88 -3.17 12.79
N GLU A 857 -8.46 -2.94 13.96
CA GLU A 857 -9.51 -1.92 14.15
C GLU A 857 -9.00 -0.55 13.71
N ARG A 858 -7.79 -0.17 14.13
CA ARG A 858 -7.16 1.12 13.76
C ARG A 858 -6.76 1.20 12.28
N GLU A 859 -6.40 0.07 11.65
CA GLU A 859 -6.25 -0.01 10.18
C GLU A 859 -7.60 0.20 9.47
N GLY A 860 -8.67 -0.41 9.98
CA GLY A 860 -10.06 -0.21 9.54
C GLY A 860 -10.52 1.24 9.64
N GLU A 861 -10.16 1.93 10.73
CA GLU A 861 -10.41 3.38 10.88
C GLU A 861 -9.52 4.25 9.97
N GLY A 862 -8.48 3.65 9.38
CA GLY A 862 -7.54 4.33 8.48
C GLY A 862 -6.47 5.16 9.20
N ILE A 863 -6.30 4.92 10.50
CA ILE A 863 -5.25 5.52 11.33
C ILE A 863 -3.91 4.87 10.99
N PHE A 864 -3.86 3.53 10.92
CA PHE A 864 -2.68 2.77 10.50
C PHE A 864 -2.76 2.42 9.02
N HIS A 865 -1.60 2.29 8.38
CA HIS A 865 -1.51 1.99 6.96
C HIS A 865 -0.35 1.06 6.66
N PHE A 866 -0.68 -0.20 6.44
CA PHE A 866 0.26 -1.20 5.93
C PHE A 866 0.33 -1.14 4.40
N GLN A 867 1.49 -1.52 3.86
CA GLN A 867 1.78 -1.42 2.43
C GLN A 867 1.92 -2.79 1.80
N TYR A 868 1.37 -2.96 0.60
CA TYR A 868 1.71 -4.10 -0.25
C TYR A 868 3.19 -4.00 -0.68
N GLN A 869 3.77 -5.11 -1.12
CA GLN A 869 5.19 -5.16 -1.51
C GLN A 869 5.58 -4.07 -2.52
N ALA A 870 4.79 -3.90 -3.59
CA ALA A 870 5.07 -2.87 -4.61
C ALA A 870 5.00 -1.44 -4.05
N GLU A 871 4.13 -1.19 -3.08
CA GLU A 871 4.00 0.11 -2.43
C GLU A 871 5.17 0.39 -1.49
N LEU A 872 5.61 -0.61 -0.72
CA LEU A 872 6.79 -0.52 0.15
C LEU A 872 8.06 -0.28 -0.68
N GLU A 873 8.25 -1.02 -1.78
CA GLU A 873 9.35 -0.79 -2.72
C GLU A 873 9.30 0.62 -3.32
N GLY A 874 8.12 1.08 -3.74
CA GLY A 874 7.91 2.42 -4.28
C GLY A 874 8.22 3.51 -3.26
N LEU A 875 7.84 3.29 -2.00
CA LEU A 875 8.09 4.20 -0.88
C LEU A 875 9.60 4.30 -0.58
N LEU A 876 10.31 3.17 -0.50
CA LEU A 876 11.76 3.14 -0.32
C LEU A 876 12.50 3.85 -1.47
N ARG A 877 12.08 3.62 -2.71
CA ARG A 877 12.63 4.33 -3.87
C ARG A 877 12.39 5.83 -3.81
N ALA A 878 11.19 6.26 -3.40
CA ALA A 878 10.87 7.67 -3.21
C ALA A 878 11.66 8.34 -2.08
N ALA A 879 12.08 7.57 -1.07
CA ALA A 879 12.95 8.03 0.01
C ALA A 879 14.41 8.21 -0.45
N GLY A 880 14.82 7.55 -1.56
CA GLY A 880 16.17 7.63 -2.11
C GLY A 880 16.92 6.31 -2.15
N VAL A 881 16.26 5.18 -1.87
CA VAL A 881 16.85 3.84 -1.97
C VAL A 881 16.88 3.37 -3.43
N THR A 882 18.05 2.96 -3.92
CA THR A 882 18.22 2.57 -5.33
C THR A 882 17.72 1.15 -5.62
N HIS A 883 18.05 0.19 -4.76
CA HIS A 883 17.76 -1.24 -4.96
C HIS A 883 17.20 -1.89 -3.68
N PRO A 884 15.95 -1.58 -3.29
CA PRO A 884 15.33 -2.27 -2.17
C PRO A 884 15.12 -3.75 -2.53
N ARG A 885 15.43 -4.65 -1.59
CA ARG A 885 15.10 -6.08 -1.67
C ARG A 885 14.03 -6.36 -0.63
N VAL A 886 12.93 -6.99 -1.03
CA VAL A 886 11.80 -7.29 -0.13
C VAL A 886 11.55 -8.79 -0.09
N TYR A 887 11.37 -9.32 1.12
CA TYR A 887 11.10 -10.71 1.40
C TYR A 887 9.82 -10.84 2.23
N SER A 888 9.16 -11.99 2.17
CA SER A 888 8.08 -12.33 3.10
C SER A 888 8.65 -12.90 4.40
N THR A 889 8.01 -12.65 5.52
CA THR A 889 8.43 -13.13 6.85
C THR A 889 7.20 -13.26 7.78
N PHE A 890 7.41 -13.73 9.02
CA PHE A 890 6.38 -13.82 10.06
C PHE A 890 5.13 -14.58 9.59
N GLY A 891 5.28 -15.87 9.25
CA GLY A 891 4.16 -16.69 8.77
C GLY A 891 3.53 -16.20 7.46
N ASN A 892 4.29 -15.51 6.60
CA ASN A 892 3.80 -14.83 5.40
C ASN A 892 2.85 -13.65 5.68
N GLN A 893 2.80 -13.14 6.92
CA GLN A 893 1.96 -12.02 7.34
C GLN A 893 2.70 -10.67 7.40
N ALA A 894 4.02 -10.67 7.22
CA ALA A 894 4.83 -9.47 7.16
C ALA A 894 5.77 -9.45 5.95
N LEU A 895 6.20 -8.25 5.58
CA LEU A 895 7.25 -7.98 4.62
C LEU A 895 8.49 -7.49 5.36
N ILE A 896 9.67 -7.86 4.87
CA ILE A 896 10.94 -7.32 5.32
C ILE A 896 11.73 -6.78 4.14
N ALA A 897 12.05 -5.49 4.19
CA ALA A 897 12.83 -4.78 3.20
C ALA A 897 14.25 -4.54 3.72
N VAL A 898 15.24 -4.77 2.86
CA VAL A 898 16.64 -4.44 3.11
C VAL A 898 17.18 -3.54 2.02
N ALA A 899 17.96 -2.55 2.44
CA ALA A 899 18.55 -1.56 1.57
C ALA A 899 19.95 -1.17 2.06
N ASP A 900 20.90 -1.07 1.13
CA ASP A 900 22.24 -0.57 1.40
C ASP A 900 22.34 0.88 0.88
N LYS A 901 22.91 1.80 1.68
CA LYS A 901 23.07 3.20 1.27
C LYS A 901 24.27 3.34 0.34
N GLY A 902 24.01 3.51 -0.96
CA GLY A 902 25.06 3.64 -1.97
C GLY A 902 25.93 4.89 -1.83
N LEU A 903 27.21 4.79 -2.27
CA LEU A 903 28.18 5.89 -2.30
C LEU A 903 27.79 7.03 -3.27
N ALA A 904 26.97 6.74 -4.28
CA ALA A 904 26.66 7.65 -5.40
C ALA A 904 25.74 8.84 -5.05
N ASN A 905 25.18 8.90 -3.84
CA ASN A 905 24.37 10.04 -3.37
C ASN A 905 25.22 11.17 -2.77
N LEU A 906 26.56 11.09 -2.85
CA LEU A 906 27.47 12.21 -2.60
C LEU A 906 27.40 13.20 -3.77
N THR A 907 26.31 13.96 -3.87
CA THR A 907 26.43 15.30 -4.46
C THR A 907 27.02 16.20 -3.39
N VAL A 908 28.26 16.60 -3.64
CA VAL A 908 29.01 17.59 -2.90
C VAL A 908 28.17 18.87 -2.82
N ALA A 909 27.67 19.19 -1.63
CA ALA A 909 27.40 20.56 -1.24
C ALA A 909 28.35 20.84 -0.07
N ALA A 910 29.43 21.53 -0.43
CA ALA A 910 30.23 22.32 0.50
C ALA A 910 29.43 23.54 0.94
#